data_AF-A0A2D7B7N7-F1
#
_entry.id   AF-A0A2D7B7N7-F1
#
_cell.length_a   1.000
_cell.length_b   1.000
_cell.length_c   1.000
_cell.angle_alpha   90.00
_cell.angle_beta   90.00
_cell.angle_gamma   90.00
#
_symmetry.space_group_name_H-M   'P 1'
#
loop_
_entity.id
_entity.type
_entity.pdbx_description
1 polymer ?
#
loop_
_entity_poly.entity_id
_entity_poly.type
_entity_poly.pdbx_seq_one_letter_code
_entity_poly.pdbx_strand_id
1 'polypeptide(L)'
;MENKELNSFYEDLRCPECLGNISVKNETPKCEQCGIEYQIKEGIPDLRKDRSSYYCEFPKNEIEQFLADAKKDLEGTVRSYLKDKQLHPKLGEYIMGSGRAGWKYLLPISANSRILDLGCGWGTLAYGLAHSKCEVVALDSTLERMRLLFTRSVQDDLKNLRTVCAGDGKHLPFSDDTFDIVIVNGVLEWIPSGIPGDPGELQRGFLKEIRRVLTPSGALLLGIENRYAWKTWFRNPDGHTGLRFVPWLPRFLANMYSKVTGKQEYRNWLYSEKQYERLLSNEGFDSSTFVVPLPGYHHPVWMVPLTQPKKIAKRVRRTVRGPVRKTLQCVKGGLTAMFPDAFTIIASSEHKKTNFLDRLLRHLNELDISGWEDMPQECADYRINGEMGIVTILLQKNGNGNVIKLPLHSRAIFELEHEVSFFQQSPKQLSNLLPRVISKGNFDAQEYFVYSFVPGSSGEGFRIEDWRLSKVLNSAVELLVAFDNEKDLTNASSQVLDIEQKVLSLASSELQRDCVNEAVKRCQRFMETISDDGWVLGHGDFKLANCILAKDSLSIQGVIDWGGWSKKELPGYDLAFLLTDIKWRFGSSLEESISLWRDNLPAESWAIQAIDHFNLATNRNIGDKEWKAIMAWQWLKRLAPLADLVECKRFDYKYLNRMFDVYAG
;
A
#
# COMPACT_ATOMS: atom_id res chain seq x y z
N MET A 1 24.67 26.96 -5.38
CA MET A 1 24.63 25.77 -4.50
C MET A 1 24.48 24.47 -5.30
N GLU A 2 23.75 24.45 -6.43
CA GLU A 2 23.55 23.26 -7.26
C GLU A 2 24.83 22.58 -7.79
N ASN A 3 25.85 23.33 -8.24
CA ASN A 3 27.11 22.74 -8.74
C ASN A 3 27.97 22.03 -7.66
N LYS A 4 27.77 22.33 -6.37
CA LYS A 4 28.58 21.73 -5.29
C LYS A 4 28.00 20.38 -4.84
N GLU A 5 26.68 20.25 -4.84
CA GLU A 5 25.98 19.00 -4.51
C GLU A 5 26.11 17.96 -5.63
N LEU A 6 26.06 18.39 -6.90
CA LEU A 6 26.30 17.50 -8.04
C LEU A 6 27.71 16.89 -8.00
N ASN A 7 28.72 17.71 -7.71
CA ASN A 7 30.11 17.24 -7.60
C ASN A 7 30.31 16.23 -6.45
N SER A 8 29.68 16.43 -5.29
CA SER A 8 29.77 15.49 -4.16
C SER A 8 29.23 14.10 -4.47
N PHE A 9 28.22 13.98 -5.36
CA PHE A 9 27.67 12.68 -5.72
C PHE A 9 28.66 11.82 -6.52
N TYR A 10 29.36 12.43 -7.48
CA TYR A 10 30.35 11.74 -8.28
C TYR A 10 31.59 11.36 -7.47
N GLU A 11 31.89 12.08 -6.38
CA GLU A 11 32.97 11.75 -5.45
C GLU A 11 32.76 10.41 -4.74
N ASP A 12 31.52 9.98 -4.53
CA ASP A 12 31.20 8.70 -3.90
C ASP A 12 31.19 7.52 -4.87
N LEU A 13 31.14 7.78 -6.19
CA LEU A 13 31.11 6.74 -7.20
C LEU A 13 32.49 6.08 -7.36
N ARG A 14 32.46 4.77 -7.54
CA ARG A 14 33.64 3.94 -7.80
C ARG A 14 33.43 3.09 -9.04
N CYS A 15 34.53 2.77 -9.73
CA CYS A 15 34.50 1.92 -10.90
C CYS A 15 33.99 0.51 -10.55
N PRO A 16 32.88 0.03 -11.15
CA PRO A 16 32.35 -1.32 -10.91
C PRO A 16 33.34 -2.47 -11.19
N GLU A 17 34.42 -2.22 -11.94
CA GLU A 17 35.39 -3.25 -12.35
C GLU A 17 36.62 -3.35 -11.43
N CYS A 18 37.06 -2.24 -10.85
CA CYS A 18 38.32 -2.18 -10.10
C CYS A 18 38.29 -1.32 -8.83
N LEU A 19 37.14 -0.73 -8.49
CA LEU A 19 36.98 0.21 -7.37
C LEU A 19 37.80 1.50 -7.46
N GLY A 20 38.44 1.79 -8.61
CA GLY A 20 39.14 3.05 -8.81
C GLY A 20 38.18 4.25 -8.86
N ASN A 21 38.68 5.44 -8.52
CA ASN A 21 37.92 6.69 -8.58
C ASN A 21 37.40 6.96 -9.99
N ILE A 22 36.18 7.48 -10.08
CA ILE A 22 35.58 7.96 -11.32
C ILE A 22 35.72 9.48 -11.37
N SER A 23 36.46 9.98 -12.36
CA SER A 23 36.50 11.41 -12.65
C SER A 23 35.52 11.73 -13.77
N VAL A 24 34.81 12.87 -13.68
CA VAL A 24 33.95 13.35 -14.76
C VAL A 24 34.68 14.50 -15.45
N LYS A 25 35.15 14.25 -16.68
CA LYS A 25 35.73 15.28 -17.56
C LYS A 25 34.90 15.36 -18.82
N ASN A 26 34.46 16.56 -19.21
CA ASN A 26 33.63 16.80 -20.40
C ASN A 26 32.37 15.89 -20.46
N GLU A 27 31.65 15.74 -19.33
CA GLU A 27 30.44 14.89 -19.21
C GLU A 27 30.64 13.38 -19.44
N THR A 28 31.89 12.91 -19.56
CA THR A 28 32.22 11.49 -19.66
C THR A 28 32.85 11.00 -18.35
N PRO A 29 32.18 10.12 -17.58
CA PRO A 29 32.79 9.50 -16.41
C PRO A 29 33.85 8.50 -16.84
N LYS A 30 35.07 8.64 -16.32
CA LYS A 30 36.20 7.76 -16.62
C LYS A 30 36.88 7.30 -15.35
N CYS A 31 37.13 5.99 -15.28
CA CYS A 31 37.93 5.43 -14.19
C CYS A 31 39.40 5.84 -14.34
N GLU A 32 39.96 6.42 -13.30
CA GLU A 32 41.36 6.88 -13.29
C GLU A 32 42.37 5.73 -13.24
N GLN A 33 41.95 4.54 -12.78
CA GLN A 33 42.83 3.39 -12.59
C GLN A 33 42.83 2.43 -13.78
N CYS A 34 41.66 1.99 -14.26
CA CYS A 34 41.56 1.04 -15.38
C CYS A 34 41.24 1.70 -16.72
N GLY A 35 41.00 3.03 -16.73
CA GLY A 35 40.76 3.80 -17.95
C GLY A 35 39.41 3.55 -18.63
N ILE A 36 38.53 2.71 -18.06
CA ILE A 36 37.19 2.45 -18.61
C ILE A 36 36.38 3.74 -18.63
N GLU A 37 35.74 4.00 -19.76
CA GLU A 37 34.84 5.13 -19.97
C GLU A 37 33.39 4.67 -19.88
N TYR A 38 32.61 5.42 -19.11
CA TYR A 38 31.18 5.24 -18.90
C TYR A 38 30.43 6.39 -19.56
N GLN A 39 29.11 6.44 -19.38
CA GLN A 39 28.26 7.46 -20.01
C GLN A 39 27.39 8.15 -18.96
N ILE A 40 27.04 9.40 -19.20
CA ILE A 40 25.92 10.06 -18.54
C ILE A 40 24.79 10.17 -19.57
N LYS A 41 23.63 9.60 -19.26
CA LYS A 41 22.44 9.67 -20.11
C LYS A 41 21.35 10.43 -19.39
N GLU A 42 20.95 11.59 -19.90
CA GLU A 42 19.90 12.42 -19.28
C GLU A 42 20.19 12.73 -17.79
N GLY A 43 21.46 12.95 -17.42
CA GLY A 43 21.88 13.19 -16.03
C GLY A 43 22.11 11.93 -15.20
N ILE A 44 21.86 10.74 -15.74
CA ILE A 44 22.00 9.45 -15.06
C ILE A 44 23.37 8.84 -15.38
N PRO A 45 24.22 8.55 -14.38
CA PRO A 45 25.43 7.76 -14.60
C PRO A 45 25.07 6.34 -15.03
N ASP A 46 25.39 5.98 -16.27
CA ASP A 46 25.31 4.61 -16.80
C ASP A 46 26.70 3.96 -16.74
N LEU A 47 26.93 3.32 -15.61
CA LEU A 47 28.17 2.63 -15.25
C LEU A 47 28.20 1.18 -15.72
N ARG A 48 27.27 0.78 -16.60
CA ARG A 48 27.29 -0.56 -17.20
C ARG A 48 28.37 -0.64 -18.27
N LYS A 49 29.02 -1.80 -18.34
CA LYS A 49 29.95 -2.15 -19.42
C LYS A 49 29.18 -2.68 -20.62
N ASP A 50 28.27 -3.61 -20.39
CA ASP A 50 27.36 -4.18 -21.38
C ASP A 50 25.97 -3.53 -21.27
N ARG A 51 25.60 -2.80 -22.32
CA ARG A 51 24.32 -2.08 -22.45
C ARG A 51 23.33 -2.83 -23.35
N SER A 52 23.65 -4.07 -23.75
CA SER A 52 22.79 -4.89 -24.60
C SER A 52 21.66 -5.58 -23.83
N SER A 53 21.89 -5.85 -22.53
CA SER A 53 20.90 -6.46 -21.64
C SER A 53 19.66 -5.57 -21.47
N TYR A 54 18.49 -6.18 -21.51
CA TYR A 54 17.21 -5.50 -21.35
C TYR A 54 16.25 -6.38 -20.55
N TYR A 55 15.94 -5.95 -19.33
CA TYR A 55 15.01 -6.63 -18.45
C TYR A 55 13.96 -5.64 -17.94
N CYS A 56 12.82 -5.60 -18.62
CA CYS A 56 11.76 -4.63 -18.36
C CYS A 56 10.40 -5.26 -18.63
N GLU A 57 9.36 -4.82 -17.93
CA GLU A 57 7.98 -5.26 -18.14
C GLU A 57 7.41 -4.82 -19.50
N PHE A 58 8.05 -3.86 -20.16
CA PHE A 58 7.64 -3.30 -21.43
C PHE A 58 8.53 -3.83 -22.57
N PRO A 59 7.96 -4.17 -23.74
CA PRO A 59 8.74 -4.44 -24.94
C PRO A 59 9.66 -3.26 -25.31
N LYS A 60 10.87 -3.55 -25.78
CA LYS A 60 11.89 -2.51 -26.10
C LYS A 60 11.43 -1.51 -27.16
N ASN A 61 10.53 -1.89 -28.06
CA ASN A 61 9.95 -1.00 -29.07
C ASN A 61 8.84 -0.08 -28.54
N GLU A 62 8.28 -0.37 -27.36
CA GLU A 62 7.19 0.41 -26.76
C GLU A 62 7.69 1.37 -25.66
N ILE A 63 8.79 1.02 -24.98
CA ILE A 63 9.25 1.75 -23.78
C ILE A 63 9.65 3.21 -24.07
N GLU A 64 10.28 3.51 -25.19
CA GLU A 64 10.70 4.90 -25.50
C GLU A 64 9.50 5.83 -25.65
N GLN A 65 8.43 5.37 -26.30
CA GLN A 65 7.19 6.13 -26.42
C GLN A 65 6.53 6.29 -25.04
N PHE A 66 6.46 5.21 -24.25
CA PHE A 66 5.95 5.26 -22.90
C PHE A 66 6.70 6.28 -22.02
N LEU A 67 8.03 6.31 -22.06
CA LEU A 67 8.85 7.28 -21.33
C LEU A 67 8.59 8.72 -21.80
N ALA A 68 8.40 8.94 -23.11
CA ALA A 68 8.12 10.27 -23.66
C ALA A 68 6.76 10.81 -23.21
N ASP A 69 5.73 9.96 -23.18
CA ASP A 69 4.39 10.33 -22.71
C ASP A 69 4.36 10.52 -21.19
N ALA A 70 5.09 9.68 -20.45
CA ALA A 70 5.20 9.78 -18.99
C ALA A 70 5.88 11.08 -18.50
N LYS A 71 6.73 11.71 -19.31
CA LYS A 71 7.30 13.04 -19.03
C LYS A 71 6.23 14.14 -18.95
N LYS A 72 5.09 13.95 -19.60
CA LYS A 72 3.95 14.90 -19.55
C LYS A 72 2.97 14.51 -18.46
N ASP A 73 2.62 13.23 -18.42
CA ASP A 73 1.64 12.67 -17.48
C ASP A 73 1.96 11.19 -17.24
N LEU A 74 2.82 10.91 -16.26
CA LEU A 74 3.21 9.54 -15.89
C LEU A 74 1.98 8.68 -15.57
N GLU A 75 1.05 9.24 -14.81
CA GLU A 75 -0.08 8.50 -14.29
C GLU A 75 -1.09 8.19 -15.39
N GLY A 76 -1.46 9.19 -16.20
CA GLY A 76 -2.30 9.01 -17.37
C GLY A 76 -1.67 8.07 -18.40
N THR A 77 -0.34 8.05 -18.51
CA THR A 77 0.39 7.13 -19.39
C THR A 77 0.31 5.68 -18.88
N VAL A 78 0.60 5.43 -17.60
CA VAL A 78 0.44 4.08 -17.01
C VAL A 78 -1.01 3.62 -17.14
N ARG A 79 -1.97 4.52 -16.87
CA ARG A 79 -3.41 4.27 -16.97
C ARG A 79 -3.80 3.83 -18.38
N SER A 80 -3.45 4.64 -19.40
CA SER A 80 -3.75 4.31 -20.80
C SER A 80 -3.10 3.00 -21.22
N TYR A 81 -1.84 2.76 -20.82
CA TYR A 81 -1.15 1.51 -21.16
C TYR A 81 -1.80 0.26 -20.55
N LEU A 82 -2.14 0.29 -19.26
CA LEU A 82 -2.82 -0.82 -18.58
C LEU A 82 -4.18 -1.12 -19.23
N LYS A 83 -4.90 -0.08 -19.64
CA LYS A 83 -6.19 -0.19 -20.32
C LYS A 83 -6.04 -0.81 -21.71
N ASP A 84 -5.22 -0.21 -22.56
CA ASP A 84 -5.08 -0.59 -23.97
C ASP A 84 -4.58 -2.03 -24.12
N LYS A 85 -3.67 -2.44 -23.22
CA LYS A 85 -3.11 -3.79 -23.19
C LYS A 85 -3.91 -4.77 -22.31
N GLN A 86 -4.98 -4.30 -21.65
CA GLN A 86 -5.80 -5.08 -20.69
C GLN A 86 -4.97 -5.80 -19.61
N LEU A 87 -3.97 -5.12 -19.06
CA LEU A 87 -3.04 -5.69 -18.09
C LEU A 87 -3.61 -5.70 -16.67
N HIS A 88 -3.09 -6.60 -15.84
CA HIS A 88 -3.48 -6.64 -14.43
C HIS A 88 -2.97 -5.38 -13.70
N PRO A 89 -3.77 -4.77 -12.82
CA PRO A 89 -3.40 -3.54 -12.11
C PRO A 89 -2.17 -3.62 -11.20
N LYS A 90 -1.63 -4.82 -10.98
CA LYS A 90 -0.42 -5.03 -10.18
C LYS A 90 0.79 -4.36 -10.80
N LEU A 91 0.82 -4.21 -12.12
CA LEU A 91 1.90 -3.49 -12.79
C LEU A 91 1.88 -2.00 -12.41
N GLY A 92 0.70 -1.37 -12.40
CA GLY A 92 0.57 0.02 -11.95
C GLY A 92 0.96 0.19 -10.47
N GLU A 93 0.54 -0.75 -9.62
CA GLU A 93 0.96 -0.77 -8.21
C GLU A 93 2.47 -1.01 -8.05
N TYR A 94 3.07 -1.84 -8.91
CA TYR A 94 4.51 -2.09 -8.92
C TYR A 94 5.30 -0.85 -9.33
N ILE A 95 4.80 -0.06 -10.30
CA ILE A 95 5.46 1.17 -10.77
C ILE A 95 5.26 2.33 -9.78
N MET A 96 4.06 2.48 -9.22
CA MET A 96 3.67 3.72 -8.52
C MET A 96 3.09 3.54 -7.10
N GLY A 97 2.93 2.32 -6.59
CA GLY A 97 2.26 2.06 -5.30
C GLY A 97 3.06 2.52 -4.08
N SER A 98 2.65 3.62 -3.45
CA SER A 98 3.30 4.20 -2.26
C SER A 98 3.35 3.25 -1.05
N GLY A 99 2.31 2.41 -0.87
CA GLY A 99 2.25 1.40 0.19
C GLY A 99 3.43 0.42 0.21
N ARG A 100 4.16 0.27 -0.91
CA ARG A 100 5.33 -0.62 -0.99
C ARG A 100 6.45 -0.22 -0.03
N ALA A 101 6.57 1.07 0.33
CA ALA A 101 7.54 1.57 1.32
C ALA A 101 7.00 1.60 2.75
N GLY A 102 5.80 1.07 3.00
CA GLY A 102 5.12 1.16 4.28
C GLY A 102 5.83 0.43 5.43
N TRP A 103 6.81 -0.43 5.16
CA TRP A 103 7.63 -1.10 6.17
C TRP A 103 8.78 -0.23 6.72
N LYS A 104 9.04 0.97 6.14
CA LYS A 104 10.21 1.82 6.46
C LYS A 104 10.35 2.16 7.95
N TYR A 105 9.25 2.22 8.70
CA TYR A 105 9.27 2.54 10.14
C TYR A 105 9.85 1.42 11.02
N LEU A 106 10.06 0.24 10.45
CA LEU A 106 10.77 -0.87 11.10
C LEU A 106 12.30 -0.75 10.96
N LEU A 107 12.79 0.17 10.12
CA LEU A 107 14.22 0.43 9.97
C LEU A 107 14.72 1.51 10.93
N PRO A 108 16.04 1.55 11.21
CA PRO A 108 16.69 2.64 11.91
C PRO A 108 16.87 3.88 11.02
N ILE A 109 15.83 4.24 10.26
CA ILE A 109 15.81 5.38 9.34
C ILE A 109 15.64 6.69 10.08
N SER A 110 16.34 7.73 9.62
CA SER A 110 16.23 9.13 10.09
C SER A 110 16.27 10.11 8.92
N ALA A 111 15.92 11.38 9.15
CA ALA A 111 15.95 12.42 8.11
C ALA A 111 17.34 12.64 7.51
N ASN A 112 18.40 12.26 8.23
CA ASN A 112 19.80 12.38 7.79
C ASN A 112 20.35 11.08 7.20
N SER A 113 19.55 10.00 7.13
CA SER A 113 20.04 8.71 6.65
C SER A 113 20.35 8.75 5.17
N ARG A 114 21.44 8.09 4.79
CA ARG A 114 21.77 7.81 3.39
C ARG A 114 21.40 6.38 3.02
N ILE A 115 20.56 6.23 2.00
CA ILE A 115 19.90 4.98 1.66
C ILE A 115 20.21 4.57 0.22
N LEU A 116 20.60 3.31 0.02
CA LEU A 116 20.69 2.69 -1.30
C LEU A 116 19.52 1.72 -1.52
N ASP A 117 18.72 1.94 -2.56
CA ASP A 117 17.75 0.98 -3.08
C ASP A 117 18.38 0.20 -4.24
N LEU A 118 18.83 -1.03 -3.98
CA LEU A 118 19.64 -1.84 -4.87
C LEU A 118 18.76 -2.84 -5.64
N GLY A 119 18.76 -2.72 -6.98
CA GLY A 119 17.79 -3.42 -7.82
C GLY A 119 16.39 -2.83 -7.65
N CYS A 120 16.30 -1.50 -7.66
CA CYS A 120 15.11 -0.75 -7.30
C CYS A 120 13.93 -0.90 -8.27
N GLY A 121 14.12 -1.52 -9.44
CA GLY A 121 13.09 -1.64 -10.46
C GLY A 121 12.65 -0.25 -10.91
N TRP A 122 11.34 0.04 -10.84
CA TRP A 122 10.78 1.36 -11.17
C TRP A 122 11.02 2.43 -10.08
N GLY A 123 11.78 2.11 -9.04
CA GLY A 123 12.16 3.08 -8.01
C GLY A 123 11.07 3.46 -7.03
N THR A 124 9.96 2.69 -6.94
CA THR A 124 8.83 3.03 -6.08
C THR A 124 9.22 3.11 -4.60
N LEU A 125 10.13 2.23 -4.16
CA LEU A 125 10.64 2.23 -2.79
C LEU A 125 11.53 3.47 -2.57
N ALA A 126 12.54 3.66 -3.42
CA ALA A 126 13.40 4.85 -3.38
C ALA A 126 12.61 6.17 -3.38
N TYR A 127 11.61 6.29 -4.26
CA TYR A 127 10.71 7.44 -4.34
C TYR A 127 9.95 7.67 -3.02
N GLY A 128 9.34 6.63 -2.45
CA GLY A 128 8.61 6.74 -1.18
C GLY A 128 9.51 7.07 0.02
N LEU A 129 10.77 6.65 -0.01
CA LEU A 129 11.76 6.96 1.01
C LEU A 129 12.24 8.41 0.94
N ALA A 130 12.41 8.95 -0.27
CA ALA A 130 12.86 10.32 -0.49
C ALA A 130 11.90 11.37 0.13
N HIS A 131 10.60 11.06 0.27
CA HIS A 131 9.65 11.91 0.99
C HIS A 131 9.94 12.04 2.49
N SER A 132 10.81 11.21 3.06
CA SER A 132 11.24 11.28 4.48
C SER A 132 12.49 12.16 4.66
N LYS A 133 12.85 12.97 3.66
CA LYS A 133 14.04 13.84 3.59
C LYS A 133 15.41 13.14 3.61
N CYS A 134 15.46 11.81 3.69
CA CYS A 134 16.69 11.01 3.55
C CYS A 134 17.38 11.26 2.20
N GLU A 135 18.70 11.13 2.13
CA GLU A 135 19.39 11.03 0.84
C GLU A 135 19.20 9.61 0.31
N VAL A 136 18.62 9.47 -0.89
CA VAL A 136 18.30 8.18 -1.50
C VAL A 136 19.01 8.04 -2.83
N VAL A 137 19.73 6.93 -2.99
CA VAL A 137 20.30 6.50 -4.28
C VAL A 137 19.54 5.26 -4.74
N ALA A 138 18.97 5.32 -5.93
CA ALA A 138 18.30 4.20 -6.60
C ALA A 138 19.24 3.63 -7.66
N LEU A 139 19.46 2.30 -7.63
CA LEU A 139 20.31 1.61 -8.59
C LEU A 139 19.55 0.45 -9.24
N ASP A 140 19.56 0.39 -10.57
CA ASP A 140 19.06 -0.76 -11.35
C ASP A 140 19.90 -0.95 -12.63
N SER A 141 19.93 -2.17 -13.16
CA SER A 141 20.66 -2.47 -14.40
C SER A 141 19.90 -2.07 -15.67
N THR A 142 18.66 -1.59 -15.54
CA THR A 142 17.80 -1.17 -16.65
C THR A 142 17.68 0.35 -16.71
N LEU A 143 18.32 0.95 -17.72
CA LEU A 143 18.39 2.41 -17.86
C LEU A 143 17.02 3.06 -18.03
N GLU A 144 16.09 2.41 -18.72
CA GLU A 144 14.74 2.91 -18.98
C GLU A 144 13.94 3.11 -17.68
N ARG A 145 14.13 2.21 -16.70
CA ARG A 145 13.52 2.37 -15.37
C ARG A 145 14.11 3.55 -14.62
N MET A 146 15.42 3.75 -14.74
CA MET A 146 16.12 4.88 -14.12
C MET A 146 15.70 6.22 -14.75
N ARG A 147 15.49 6.26 -16.07
CA ARG A 147 14.96 7.44 -16.79
C ARG A 147 13.57 7.83 -16.31
N LEU A 148 12.69 6.85 -16.08
CA LEU A 148 11.36 7.12 -15.54
C LEU A 148 11.44 7.69 -14.12
N LEU A 149 12.25 7.07 -13.25
CA LEU A 149 12.43 7.51 -11.87
C LEU A 149 13.03 8.92 -11.79
N PHE A 150 14.05 9.20 -12.62
CA PHE A 150 14.67 10.53 -12.72
C PHE A 150 13.66 11.58 -13.20
N THR A 151 12.86 11.26 -14.22
CA THR A 151 11.79 12.15 -14.69
C THR A 151 10.83 12.50 -13.54
N ARG A 152 10.42 11.47 -12.78
CA ARG A 152 9.52 11.63 -11.64
C ARG A 152 10.15 12.46 -10.52
N SER A 153 11.43 12.24 -10.21
CA SER A 153 12.12 13.03 -9.17
C SER A 153 12.23 14.51 -9.55
N VAL A 154 12.41 14.84 -10.83
CA VAL A 154 12.43 16.22 -11.31
C VAL A 154 11.03 16.85 -11.25
N GLN A 155 9.99 16.13 -11.69
CA GLN A 155 8.60 16.62 -11.66
C GLN A 155 8.13 16.94 -10.23
N ASP A 156 8.55 16.14 -9.25
CA ASP A 156 8.16 16.29 -7.85
C ASP A 156 9.20 17.05 -6.98
N ASP A 157 10.20 17.68 -7.60
CA ASP A 157 11.30 18.42 -6.95
C ASP A 157 12.05 17.64 -5.84
N LEU A 158 12.22 16.33 -6.04
CA LEU A 158 12.92 15.42 -5.11
C LEU A 158 14.44 15.46 -5.35
N LYS A 159 15.08 16.56 -4.94
CA LYS A 159 16.54 16.76 -5.09
C LYS A 159 17.39 15.76 -4.29
N ASN A 160 16.81 15.12 -3.30
CA ASN A 160 17.43 14.10 -2.45
C ASN A 160 17.32 12.67 -3.01
N LEU A 161 16.74 12.49 -4.21
CA LEU A 161 16.67 11.21 -4.91
C LEU A 161 17.60 11.21 -6.13
N ARG A 162 18.58 10.31 -6.13
CA ARG A 162 19.57 10.16 -7.21
C ARG A 162 19.42 8.80 -7.88
N THR A 163 19.60 8.74 -9.19
CA THR A 163 19.46 7.51 -9.98
C THR A 163 20.79 7.09 -10.59
N VAL A 164 21.14 5.80 -10.52
CA VAL A 164 22.35 5.21 -11.10
C VAL A 164 21.97 3.98 -11.91
N CYS A 165 22.50 3.84 -13.12
CA CYS A 165 22.35 2.61 -13.89
C CYS A 165 23.63 1.79 -13.83
N ALA A 166 23.57 0.61 -13.20
CA ALA A 166 24.70 -0.29 -12.98
C ALA A 166 24.20 -1.71 -12.62
N GLY A 167 25.09 -2.71 -12.62
CA GLY A 167 24.76 -4.04 -12.10
C GLY A 167 25.40 -5.23 -12.84
N ASP A 168 26.18 -4.98 -13.88
CA ASP A 168 26.94 -5.97 -14.66
C ASP A 168 28.43 -6.03 -14.28
N GLY A 169 28.88 -5.12 -13.41
CA GLY A 169 30.24 -5.08 -12.86
C GLY A 169 30.47 -6.06 -11.71
N LYS A 170 31.72 -6.18 -11.29
CA LYS A 170 32.15 -7.05 -10.17
C LYS A 170 31.85 -6.47 -8.79
N HIS A 171 31.77 -5.16 -8.72
CA HIS A 171 31.59 -4.40 -7.49
C HIS A 171 30.40 -3.45 -7.60
N LEU A 172 29.79 -3.14 -6.46
CA LEU A 172 28.85 -2.03 -6.37
C LEU A 172 29.61 -0.71 -6.60
N PRO A 173 29.08 0.22 -7.40
CA PRO A 173 29.82 1.39 -7.86
C PRO A 173 29.89 2.52 -6.82
N PHE A 174 30.09 2.18 -5.56
CA PHE A 174 30.13 3.11 -4.45
C PHE A 174 31.35 2.87 -3.58
N SER A 175 31.75 3.92 -2.89
CA SER A 175 32.80 3.88 -1.88
C SER A 175 32.43 2.96 -0.72
N ASP A 176 33.42 2.59 0.07
CA ASP A 176 33.20 1.88 1.33
C ASP A 176 32.43 2.79 2.29
N ASP A 177 31.71 2.20 3.25
CA ASP A 177 31.05 2.93 4.36
C ASP A 177 30.19 4.14 3.93
N THR A 178 29.48 4.02 2.81
CA THR A 178 28.73 5.12 2.18
C THR A 178 27.30 5.23 2.68
N PHE A 179 26.63 4.10 2.93
CA PHE A 179 25.19 4.06 3.21
C PHE A 179 24.89 3.64 4.64
N ASP A 180 23.92 4.29 5.28
CA ASP A 180 23.36 3.85 6.56
C ASP A 180 22.40 2.68 6.37
N ILE A 181 21.72 2.63 5.22
CA ILE A 181 20.73 1.61 4.91
C ILE A 181 20.92 1.16 3.46
N VAL A 182 20.96 -0.16 3.24
CA VAL A 182 20.86 -0.77 1.91
C VAL A 182 19.60 -1.61 1.86
N ILE A 183 18.79 -1.43 0.82
CA ILE A 183 17.56 -2.17 0.57
C ILE A 183 17.79 -3.10 -0.60
N VAL A 184 17.46 -4.38 -0.40
CA VAL A 184 17.53 -5.44 -1.40
C VAL A 184 16.18 -6.15 -1.37
N ASN A 185 15.29 -5.83 -2.30
CA ASN A 185 13.91 -6.31 -2.25
C ASN A 185 13.55 -7.14 -3.48
N GLY A 186 13.68 -8.47 -3.38
CA GLY A 186 13.42 -9.42 -4.46
C GLY A 186 14.54 -9.49 -5.49
N VAL A 187 15.80 -9.38 -5.04
CA VAL A 187 16.99 -9.25 -5.91
C VAL A 187 18.00 -10.38 -5.66
N LEU A 188 18.24 -10.76 -4.40
CA LEU A 188 19.29 -11.71 -4.03
C LEU A 188 19.12 -13.08 -4.73
N GLU A 189 17.89 -13.54 -4.92
CA GLU A 189 17.56 -14.77 -5.63
C GLU A 189 17.84 -14.72 -7.14
N TRP A 190 17.98 -13.52 -7.71
CA TRP A 190 18.24 -13.31 -9.13
C TRP A 190 19.71 -13.10 -9.45
N ILE A 191 20.53 -12.69 -8.47
CA ILE A 191 21.98 -12.44 -8.64
C ILE A 191 22.71 -13.53 -9.44
N PRO A 192 22.49 -14.84 -9.20
CA PRO A 192 23.19 -15.88 -9.97
C PRO A 192 22.76 -16.00 -11.44
N SER A 193 21.65 -15.38 -11.84
CA SER A 193 21.03 -15.58 -13.16
C SER A 193 21.90 -15.00 -14.27
N GLY A 194 22.24 -15.82 -15.25
CA GLY A 194 23.10 -15.42 -16.37
C GLY A 194 24.60 -15.32 -16.04
N ILE A 195 25.00 -15.48 -14.78
CA ILE A 195 26.40 -15.44 -14.34
C ILE A 195 26.90 -16.87 -14.09
N PRO A 196 28.01 -17.33 -14.69
CA PRO A 196 28.56 -18.66 -14.44
C PRO A 196 29.15 -18.76 -13.02
N GLY A 197 29.08 -19.96 -12.43
CA GLY A 197 29.59 -20.24 -11.07
C GLY A 197 28.54 -20.82 -10.13
N ASP A 198 28.96 -21.11 -8.89
CA ASP A 198 28.06 -21.60 -7.83
C ASP A 198 27.09 -20.48 -7.39
N PRO A 199 25.77 -20.71 -7.41
CA PRO A 199 24.80 -19.69 -7.02
C PRO A 199 24.96 -19.18 -5.58
N GLY A 200 25.36 -20.03 -4.63
CA GLY A 200 25.57 -19.65 -3.25
C GLY A 200 26.77 -18.73 -3.08
N GLU A 201 27.90 -19.04 -3.72
CA GLU A 201 29.09 -18.19 -3.68
C GLU A 201 28.85 -16.82 -4.34
N LEU A 202 28.07 -16.76 -5.42
CA LEU A 202 27.68 -15.50 -6.06
C LEU A 202 26.80 -14.64 -5.13
N GLN A 203 25.82 -15.26 -4.44
CA GLN A 203 25.00 -14.56 -3.46
C GLN A 203 25.81 -14.06 -2.25
N ARG A 204 26.79 -14.85 -1.78
CA ARG A 204 27.72 -14.43 -0.72
C ARG A 204 28.61 -13.26 -1.16
N GLY A 205 29.17 -13.32 -2.36
CA GLY A 205 29.96 -12.22 -2.93
C GLY A 205 29.16 -10.92 -3.01
N PHE A 206 27.89 -11.00 -3.41
CA PHE A 206 26.99 -9.85 -3.42
C PHE A 206 26.70 -9.29 -2.01
N LEU A 207 26.47 -10.15 -1.02
CA LEU A 207 26.29 -9.72 0.38
C LEU A 207 27.56 -9.06 0.96
N LYS A 208 28.75 -9.51 0.57
CA LYS A 208 30.01 -8.85 0.95
C LYS A 208 30.13 -7.44 0.39
N GLU A 209 29.73 -7.25 -0.87
CA GLU A 209 29.71 -5.92 -1.48
C GLU A 209 28.69 -4.99 -0.79
N ILE A 210 27.52 -5.52 -0.41
CA ILE A 210 26.56 -4.76 0.42
C ILE A 210 27.18 -4.38 1.75
N ARG A 211 27.87 -5.31 2.43
CA ARG A 211 28.53 -5.03 3.69
C ARG A 211 29.63 -3.97 3.54
N ARG A 212 30.37 -3.98 2.42
CA ARG A 212 31.42 -2.99 2.12
C ARG A 212 30.86 -1.57 1.99
N VAL A 213 29.75 -1.40 1.28
CA VAL A 213 29.16 -0.06 1.06
C VAL A 213 28.31 0.43 2.23
N LEU A 214 27.90 -0.46 3.13
CA LEU A 214 27.25 -0.11 4.40
C LEU A 214 28.27 0.45 5.39
N THR A 215 27.91 1.53 6.09
CA THR A 215 28.68 2.03 7.24
C THR A 215 28.82 0.93 8.30
N PRO A 216 29.79 1.04 9.24
CA PRO A 216 29.97 0.04 10.28
C PRO A 216 28.74 -0.19 11.15
N SER A 217 27.86 0.82 11.29
CA SER A 217 26.59 0.75 12.03
C SER A 217 25.36 0.65 11.12
N GLY A 218 25.56 0.40 9.82
CA GLY A 218 24.51 0.37 8.81
C GLY A 218 23.62 -0.87 8.90
N ALA A 219 22.46 -0.81 8.25
CA ALA A 219 21.48 -1.89 8.22
C ALA A 219 21.09 -2.31 6.79
N LEU A 220 20.99 -3.62 6.57
CA LEU A 220 20.42 -4.21 5.36
C LEU A 220 18.93 -4.52 5.60
N LEU A 221 18.07 -4.10 4.69
CA LEU A 221 16.74 -4.67 4.53
C LEU A 221 16.72 -5.65 3.35
N LEU A 222 16.40 -6.91 3.62
CA LEU A 222 16.27 -7.96 2.62
C LEU A 222 14.81 -8.44 2.55
N GLY A 223 14.11 -8.09 1.47
CA GLY A 223 12.80 -8.65 1.11
C GLY A 223 13.00 -9.87 0.22
N ILE A 224 12.54 -11.06 0.66
CA ILE A 224 12.85 -12.31 -0.05
C ILE A 224 11.82 -13.43 0.18
N GLU A 225 11.63 -14.29 -0.83
CA GLU A 225 10.81 -15.49 -0.73
C GLU A 225 11.42 -16.54 0.24
N ASN A 226 10.55 -17.28 0.94
CA ASN A 226 10.96 -18.40 1.79
C ASN A 226 11.08 -19.68 0.96
N ARG A 227 12.21 -20.39 1.07
CA ARG A 227 12.40 -21.70 0.44
C ARG A 227 11.26 -22.68 0.72
N TYR A 228 10.76 -22.65 1.95
CA TYR A 228 9.71 -23.55 2.41
C TYR A 228 8.34 -22.89 2.42
N ALA A 229 8.10 -21.87 1.59
CA ALA A 229 6.78 -21.28 1.44
C ALA A 229 5.72 -22.36 1.14
N TRP A 230 4.69 -22.48 1.99
CA TRP A 230 3.68 -23.53 1.81
C TRP A 230 2.84 -23.34 0.52
N LYS A 231 2.76 -22.13 -0.04
CA LYS A 231 2.06 -21.88 -1.32
C LYS A 231 2.75 -22.56 -2.51
N THR A 232 4.07 -22.70 -2.49
CA THR A 232 4.84 -23.39 -3.55
C THR A 232 4.69 -24.91 -3.45
N TRP A 233 4.17 -25.40 -2.31
CA TRP A 233 3.79 -26.79 -2.08
C TRP A 233 2.44 -27.12 -2.73
N PHE A 234 1.36 -26.41 -2.43
CA PHE A 234 0.02 -26.85 -2.85
C PHE A 234 -0.61 -26.09 -4.01
N ARG A 235 -0.22 -24.84 -4.27
CA ARG A 235 -1.08 -23.93 -5.04
C ARG A 235 -0.41 -23.36 -6.28
N ASN A 236 0.81 -22.88 -6.15
CA ASN A 236 1.46 -22.09 -7.17
C ASN A 236 2.81 -22.70 -7.57
N PRO A 237 3.16 -22.72 -8.87
CA PRO A 237 4.56 -22.92 -9.27
C PRO A 237 5.46 -21.83 -8.66
N ASP A 238 6.73 -22.18 -8.45
CA ASP A 238 7.78 -21.24 -8.08
C ASP A 238 7.83 -20.07 -9.07
N GLY A 239 7.91 -18.83 -8.57
CA GLY A 239 7.85 -17.63 -9.40
C GLY A 239 9.06 -17.45 -10.32
N HIS A 240 10.20 -18.06 -9.99
CA HIS A 240 11.46 -17.88 -10.69
C HIS A 240 11.61 -18.86 -11.85
N THR A 241 11.28 -20.12 -11.57
CA THR A 241 11.42 -21.22 -12.53
C THR A 241 10.11 -21.58 -13.18
N GLY A 242 8.96 -21.31 -12.58
CA GLY A 242 7.65 -21.83 -12.98
C GLY A 242 7.45 -23.33 -12.66
N LEU A 243 8.24 -23.91 -11.76
CA LEU A 243 8.14 -25.33 -11.36
C LEU A 243 7.54 -25.47 -9.95
N ARG A 244 6.70 -26.48 -9.74
CA ARG A 244 6.15 -26.76 -8.40
C ARG A 244 7.19 -27.50 -7.55
N PHE A 245 7.21 -27.28 -6.24
CA PHE A 245 8.11 -27.98 -5.29
C PHE A 245 9.62 -27.78 -5.47
N VAL A 246 10.10 -27.15 -6.56
CA VAL A 246 11.54 -27.08 -6.85
C VAL A 246 12.39 -26.49 -5.71
N PRO A 247 11.96 -25.45 -4.96
CA PRO A 247 12.78 -24.89 -3.89
C PRO A 247 12.96 -25.86 -2.71
N TRP A 248 12.04 -26.81 -2.52
CA TRP A 248 12.05 -27.76 -1.42
C TRP A 248 13.04 -28.90 -1.63
N LEU A 249 13.37 -29.20 -2.89
CA LEU A 249 14.28 -30.29 -3.21
C LEU A 249 15.72 -29.96 -2.75
N PRO A 250 16.52 -30.98 -2.42
CA PRO A 250 17.98 -30.85 -2.40
C PRO A 250 18.47 -30.18 -3.70
N ARG A 251 19.48 -29.32 -3.63
CA ARG A 251 19.89 -28.46 -4.78
C ARG A 251 20.20 -29.26 -6.04
N PHE A 252 20.81 -30.44 -5.91
CA PHE A 252 21.11 -31.32 -7.04
C PHE A 252 19.82 -31.85 -7.71
N LEU A 253 18.81 -32.26 -6.91
CA LEU A 253 17.52 -32.70 -7.42
C LEU A 253 16.71 -31.55 -8.02
N ALA A 254 16.76 -30.36 -7.42
CA ALA A 254 16.13 -29.17 -7.97
C ALA A 254 16.70 -28.83 -9.36
N ASN A 255 18.03 -28.92 -9.51
CA ASN A 255 18.70 -28.70 -10.79
C ASN A 255 18.34 -29.78 -11.83
N MET A 256 18.34 -31.06 -11.43
CA MET A 256 17.90 -32.15 -12.30
C MET A 256 16.45 -31.96 -12.75
N TYR A 257 15.55 -31.62 -11.83
CA TYR A 257 14.14 -31.40 -12.12
C TYR A 257 13.95 -30.23 -13.10
N SER A 258 14.70 -29.14 -12.92
CA SER A 258 14.69 -28.01 -13.86
C SER A 258 15.12 -28.43 -15.27
N LYS A 259 16.23 -29.14 -15.39
CA LYS A 259 16.77 -29.59 -16.69
C LYS A 259 15.85 -30.59 -17.40
N VAL A 260 15.32 -31.58 -16.68
CA VAL A 260 14.43 -32.61 -17.26
C VAL A 260 13.09 -32.03 -17.73
N THR A 261 12.66 -30.89 -17.16
CA THR A 261 11.46 -30.18 -17.61
C THR A 261 11.72 -29.17 -18.74
N GLY A 262 12.90 -29.24 -19.38
CA GLY A 262 13.27 -28.38 -20.51
C GLY A 262 13.66 -26.96 -20.11
N LYS A 263 13.89 -26.70 -18.82
CA LYS A 263 14.29 -25.39 -18.31
C LYS A 263 15.81 -25.34 -18.12
N GLN A 264 16.32 -24.13 -17.93
CA GLN A 264 17.74 -23.88 -17.64
C GLN A 264 18.13 -24.42 -16.25
N GLU A 265 19.42 -24.34 -15.92
CA GLU A 265 19.90 -24.72 -14.59
C GLU A 265 19.13 -24.01 -13.47
N TYR A 266 18.93 -24.70 -12.34
CA TYR A 266 18.27 -24.09 -11.20
C TYR A 266 19.23 -23.16 -10.45
N ARG A 267 19.12 -21.85 -10.71
CA ARG A 267 20.04 -20.83 -10.19
C ARG A 267 19.44 -19.96 -9.08
N ASN A 268 18.11 -19.86 -9.00
CA ASN A 268 17.41 -19.00 -8.03
C ASN A 268 17.32 -19.64 -6.65
N TRP A 269 18.45 -19.71 -5.94
CA TRP A 269 18.51 -20.34 -4.63
C TRP A 269 17.78 -19.52 -3.58
N LEU A 270 16.73 -20.14 -3.01
CA LEU A 270 16.02 -19.66 -1.83
C LEU A 270 16.47 -20.42 -0.58
N TYR A 271 16.37 -19.80 0.58
CA TYR A 271 16.79 -20.38 1.87
C TYR A 271 15.64 -20.39 2.89
N SER A 272 15.77 -21.21 3.93
CA SER A 272 14.91 -21.13 5.11
C SER A 272 15.37 -20.00 6.05
N GLU A 273 14.56 -19.64 7.04
CA GLU A 273 14.91 -18.69 8.11
C GLU A 273 16.34 -18.92 8.66
N LYS A 274 16.62 -20.11 9.21
CA LYS A 274 17.93 -20.45 9.78
C LYS A 274 19.07 -20.44 8.75
N GLN A 275 18.76 -20.71 7.49
CA GLN A 275 19.75 -20.67 6.42
C GLN A 275 20.07 -19.23 6.01
N TYR A 276 19.06 -18.35 5.95
CA TYR A 276 19.27 -16.91 5.75
C TYR A 276 20.04 -16.28 6.91
N GLU A 277 19.68 -16.60 8.15
CA GLU A 277 20.38 -16.12 9.35
C GLU A 277 21.88 -16.48 9.30
N ARG A 278 22.20 -17.74 8.99
CA ARG A 278 23.60 -18.18 8.81
C ARG A 278 24.29 -17.52 7.63
N LEU A 279 23.60 -17.40 6.49
CA LEU A 279 24.15 -16.76 5.30
C LEU A 279 24.54 -15.31 5.60
N LEU A 280 23.66 -14.56 6.26
CA LEU A 280 23.89 -13.17 6.65
C LEU A 280 25.01 -13.05 7.69
N SER A 281 24.99 -13.87 8.74
CA SER A 281 26.03 -13.87 9.78
C SER A 281 27.42 -14.16 9.22
N ASN A 282 27.54 -15.11 8.29
CA ASN A 282 28.82 -15.43 7.64
C ASN A 282 29.41 -14.26 6.82
N GLU A 283 28.58 -13.29 6.41
CA GLU A 283 29.00 -12.12 5.62
C GLU A 283 29.04 -10.82 6.44
N GLY A 284 29.09 -10.92 7.78
CA GLY A 284 29.31 -9.78 8.68
C GLY A 284 28.03 -9.08 9.16
N PHE A 285 26.88 -9.76 9.08
CA PHE A 285 25.63 -9.32 9.70
C PHE A 285 25.31 -10.16 10.94
N ASP A 286 25.91 -9.81 12.07
CA ASP A 286 25.85 -10.58 13.32
C ASP A 286 24.47 -10.60 13.99
N SER A 287 23.57 -9.72 13.57
CA SER A 287 22.20 -9.63 14.07
C SER A 287 21.20 -9.60 12.91
N SER A 288 20.15 -10.41 12.98
CA SER A 288 19.04 -10.37 12.01
C SER A 288 17.68 -10.51 12.69
N THR A 289 16.71 -9.71 12.25
CA THR A 289 15.32 -9.74 12.71
C THR A 289 14.40 -10.09 11.55
N PHE A 290 13.54 -11.10 11.75
CA PHE A 290 12.62 -11.58 10.73
C PHE A 290 11.20 -11.08 10.95
N VAL A 291 10.65 -10.42 9.94
CA VAL A 291 9.26 -9.98 9.87
C VAL A 291 8.60 -10.70 8.70
N VAL A 292 7.35 -11.12 8.88
CA VAL A 292 6.54 -11.77 7.85
C VAL A 292 5.62 -10.71 7.22
N PRO A 293 5.93 -10.24 5.99
CA PRO A 293 5.04 -9.38 5.24
C PRO A 293 3.88 -10.21 4.66
N LEU A 294 2.64 -9.85 4.99
CA LEU A 294 1.45 -10.53 4.49
C LEU A 294 0.67 -9.61 3.54
N PRO A 295 0.26 -10.09 2.34
CA PRO A 295 0.40 -11.45 1.83
C PRO A 295 1.77 -11.77 1.20
N GLY A 296 2.68 -10.80 1.10
CA GLY A 296 4.05 -10.91 0.60
C GLY A 296 4.76 -9.55 0.63
N TYR A 297 6.06 -9.53 0.32
CA TYR A 297 6.90 -8.32 0.46
C TYR A 297 6.72 -7.28 -0.66
N HIS A 298 6.23 -7.67 -1.84
CA HIS A 298 5.97 -6.71 -2.92
C HIS A 298 4.84 -5.73 -2.60
N HIS A 299 3.80 -6.20 -1.90
CA HIS A 299 2.58 -5.46 -1.57
C HIS A 299 2.12 -5.80 -0.14
N PRO A 300 2.90 -5.43 0.89
CA PRO A 300 2.60 -5.80 2.26
C PRO A 300 1.40 -5.02 2.77
N VAL A 301 0.48 -5.71 3.45
CA VAL A 301 -0.65 -5.13 4.19
C VAL A 301 -0.43 -5.27 5.70
N TRP A 302 0.23 -6.34 6.13
CA TRP A 302 0.59 -6.56 7.53
C TRP A 302 2.07 -6.86 7.67
N MET A 303 2.70 -6.30 8.68
CA MET A 303 4.07 -6.62 9.08
C MET A 303 4.02 -7.32 10.44
N VAL A 304 4.23 -8.64 10.46
CA VAL A 304 4.10 -9.41 11.71
C VAL A 304 5.44 -10.05 12.07
N PRO A 305 6.00 -9.81 13.26
CA PRO A 305 7.23 -10.49 13.69
C PRO A 305 7.09 -12.01 13.56
N LEU A 306 8.13 -12.68 13.04
CA LEU A 306 8.11 -14.13 12.87
C LEU A 306 7.90 -14.88 14.19
N THR A 307 8.33 -14.28 15.30
CA THR A 307 8.15 -14.76 16.67
C THR A 307 6.68 -14.78 17.14
N GLN A 308 5.73 -14.25 16.36
CA GLN A 308 4.30 -14.18 16.69
C GLN A 308 3.43 -15.07 15.76
N PRO A 309 3.62 -16.41 15.71
CA PRO A 309 2.95 -17.30 14.77
C PRO A 309 1.43 -17.31 14.90
N LYS A 310 0.89 -17.11 16.12
CA LYS A 310 -0.56 -17.01 16.34
C LYS A 310 -1.16 -15.78 15.63
N LYS A 311 -0.45 -14.66 15.60
CA LYS A 311 -0.90 -13.45 14.87
C LYS A 311 -0.82 -13.69 13.36
N ILE A 312 0.28 -14.27 12.86
CA ILE A 312 0.42 -14.64 11.43
C ILE A 312 -0.75 -15.51 10.99
N ALA A 313 -1.04 -16.58 11.75
CA ALA A 313 -2.13 -17.50 11.46
C ALA A 313 -3.50 -16.82 11.42
N LYS A 314 -3.74 -15.82 12.29
CA LYS A 314 -5.01 -15.08 12.34
C LYS A 314 -5.18 -14.17 11.12
N ARG A 315 -4.13 -13.46 10.69
CA ARG A 315 -4.21 -12.44 9.62
C ARG A 315 -4.52 -13.00 8.24
N VAL A 316 -4.12 -14.25 7.96
CA VAL A 316 -4.36 -14.87 6.66
C VAL A 316 -5.70 -15.60 6.54
N ARG A 317 -6.39 -15.81 7.66
CA ARG A 317 -7.71 -16.45 7.71
C ARG A 317 -8.77 -15.50 7.18
N ARG A 318 -9.60 -15.99 6.27
CA ARG A 318 -10.78 -15.27 5.80
C ARG A 318 -12.04 -15.79 6.46
N THR A 319 -13.01 -14.91 6.63
CA THR A 319 -14.37 -15.25 7.06
C THR A 319 -15.07 -16.03 5.93
N VAL A 320 -15.39 -17.31 6.16
CA VAL A 320 -15.97 -18.22 5.13
C VAL A 320 -17.21 -18.98 5.62
N ARG A 321 -18.13 -19.37 4.71
CA ARG A 321 -19.30 -20.22 4.99
C ARG A 321 -18.94 -21.72 5.04
N GLY A 322 -19.58 -22.46 5.94
CA GLY A 322 -19.45 -23.92 6.07
C GLY A 322 -18.28 -24.41 6.95
N PRO A 323 -18.44 -25.53 7.70
CA PRO A 323 -17.43 -26.04 8.62
C PRO A 323 -16.14 -26.45 7.91
N VAL A 324 -16.24 -27.10 6.75
CA VAL A 324 -15.08 -27.53 5.95
C VAL A 324 -14.21 -26.35 5.54
N ARG A 325 -14.81 -25.26 5.01
CA ARG A 325 -14.04 -24.07 4.61
C ARG A 325 -13.40 -23.40 5.82
N LYS A 326 -14.06 -23.35 6.98
CA LYS A 326 -13.47 -22.83 8.23
C LYS A 326 -12.24 -23.65 8.64
N THR A 327 -12.34 -24.97 8.61
CA THR A 327 -11.20 -25.87 8.87
C THR A 327 -10.05 -25.62 7.89
N LEU A 328 -10.33 -25.50 6.59
CA LEU A 328 -9.32 -25.15 5.59
C LEU A 328 -8.66 -23.79 5.85
N GLN A 329 -9.40 -22.78 6.32
CA GLN A 329 -8.80 -21.50 6.73
C GLN A 329 -7.89 -21.66 7.96
N CYS A 330 -8.28 -22.47 8.93
CA CYS A 330 -7.43 -22.77 10.09
C CYS A 330 -6.14 -23.49 9.68
N VAL A 331 -6.23 -24.50 8.81
CA VAL A 331 -5.06 -25.21 8.24
C VAL A 331 -4.17 -24.25 7.47
N LYS A 332 -4.74 -23.44 6.56
CA LYS A 332 -4.03 -22.38 5.84
C LYS A 332 -3.28 -21.46 6.81
N GLY A 333 -3.95 -21.00 7.86
CA GLY A 333 -3.34 -20.14 8.88
C GLY A 333 -2.19 -20.81 9.62
N GLY A 334 -2.36 -22.08 10.02
CA GLY A 334 -1.29 -22.86 10.64
C GLY A 334 -0.08 -23.04 9.73
N LEU A 335 -0.31 -23.42 8.47
CA LEU A 335 0.74 -23.58 7.47
C LEU A 335 1.47 -22.25 7.20
N THR A 336 0.76 -21.14 7.03
CA THR A 336 1.43 -19.83 6.82
C THR A 336 2.23 -19.39 8.05
N ALA A 337 1.80 -19.73 9.26
CA ALA A 337 2.55 -19.41 10.48
C ALA A 337 3.83 -20.25 10.64
N MET A 338 3.83 -21.51 10.19
CA MET A 338 5.01 -22.37 10.22
C MET A 338 5.95 -22.13 9.03
N PHE A 339 5.35 -21.82 7.88
CA PHE A 339 5.99 -21.79 6.57
C PHE A 339 5.52 -20.55 5.82
N PRO A 340 5.83 -19.33 6.31
CA PRO A 340 5.41 -18.09 5.68
C PRO A 340 5.92 -18.02 4.24
N ASP A 341 5.25 -17.25 3.40
CA ASP A 341 5.60 -17.18 1.98
C ASP A 341 6.92 -16.43 1.76
N ALA A 342 7.17 -15.39 2.56
CA ALA A 342 8.32 -14.53 2.42
C ALA A 342 8.74 -13.92 3.75
N PHE A 343 9.92 -13.30 3.74
CA PHE A 343 10.49 -12.56 4.85
C PHE A 343 10.83 -11.13 4.42
N THR A 344 10.70 -10.21 5.37
CA THR A 344 11.42 -8.94 5.41
C THR A 344 12.43 -9.09 6.54
N ILE A 345 13.71 -9.20 6.18
CA ILE A 345 14.81 -9.42 7.12
C ILE A 345 15.54 -8.10 7.31
N ILE A 346 15.72 -7.68 8.56
CA ILE A 346 16.52 -6.50 8.91
C ILE A 346 17.79 -7.01 9.55
N ALA A 347 18.93 -6.78 8.91
CA ALA A 347 20.22 -7.33 9.31
C ALA A 347 21.27 -6.22 9.53
N SER A 348 22.12 -6.38 10.54
CA SER A 348 23.17 -5.43 10.90
C SER A 348 24.37 -6.14 11.52
N SER A 349 25.53 -5.50 11.47
CA SER A 349 26.76 -5.88 12.19
C SER A 349 26.60 -5.74 13.71
N GLU A 350 25.88 -4.71 14.16
CA GLU A 350 25.66 -4.46 15.58
C GLU A 350 24.36 -5.12 16.07
N HIS A 351 24.35 -5.54 17.34
CA HIS A 351 23.13 -6.04 17.97
C HIS A 351 22.12 -4.91 18.20
N LYS A 352 20.97 -5.02 17.52
CA LYS A 352 19.71 -4.29 17.78
C LYS A 352 19.83 -2.76 17.78
N LYS A 353 20.06 -2.17 16.60
CA LYS A 353 19.84 -0.73 16.36
C LYS A 353 18.36 -0.38 16.52
N THR A 354 18.05 0.72 17.20
CA THR A 354 16.65 1.07 17.42
C THR A 354 16.00 1.59 16.13
N ASN A 355 14.84 1.03 15.78
CA ASN A 355 14.10 1.47 14.61
C ASN A 355 13.39 2.82 14.83
N PHE A 356 12.86 3.41 13.76
CA PHE A 356 12.10 4.66 13.81
C PHE A 356 10.90 4.58 14.76
N LEU A 357 10.11 3.51 14.68
CA LEU A 357 8.90 3.36 15.50
C LEU A 357 9.23 3.39 17.00
N ASP A 358 10.24 2.65 17.43
CA ASP A 358 10.70 2.60 18.82
C ASP A 358 11.24 3.97 19.28
N ARG A 359 11.87 4.75 18.39
CA ARG A 359 12.29 6.13 18.70
C ARG A 359 11.09 7.07 18.83
N LEU A 360 10.10 6.96 17.95
CA LEU A 360 8.86 7.72 18.02
C LEU A 360 8.08 7.41 19.31
N LEU A 361 7.97 6.13 19.69
CA LEU A 361 7.29 5.74 20.93
C LEU A 361 7.99 6.33 22.16
N ARG A 362 9.33 6.33 22.19
CA ARG A 362 10.08 6.99 23.27
C ARG A 362 9.83 8.49 23.31
N HIS A 363 9.85 9.16 22.15
CA HIS A 363 9.53 10.57 22.06
C HIS A 363 8.12 10.87 22.59
N LEU A 364 7.11 10.08 22.20
CA LEU A 364 5.73 10.25 22.67
C LEU A 364 5.61 10.03 24.19
N ASN A 365 6.36 9.07 24.76
CA ASN A 365 6.40 8.83 26.21
C ASN A 365 7.08 9.96 27.00
N GLU A 366 7.98 10.73 26.38
CA GLU A 366 8.65 11.88 27.00
C GLU A 366 7.78 13.14 26.96
N LEU A 367 6.77 13.19 26.09
CA LEU A 367 5.85 14.32 26.00
C LEU A 367 4.77 14.22 27.09
N ASP A 368 4.50 15.34 27.78
CA ASP A 368 3.39 15.45 28.73
C ASP A 368 2.05 15.61 27.98
N ILE A 369 1.53 14.50 27.43
CA ILE A 369 0.32 14.47 26.59
C ILE A 369 -0.87 13.93 27.39
N SER A 370 -1.87 14.79 27.61
CA SER A 370 -3.14 14.36 28.20
C SER A 370 -3.80 13.26 27.37
N GLY A 371 -4.01 12.10 27.98
CA GLY A 371 -4.67 10.96 27.34
C GLY A 371 -3.75 9.96 26.66
N TRP A 372 -2.44 10.23 26.64
CA TRP A 372 -1.43 9.22 26.34
C TRP A 372 -1.21 8.36 27.58
N GLU A 373 -1.56 7.08 27.49
CA GLU A 373 -1.15 6.09 28.50
C GLU A 373 0.30 5.65 28.19
N ASP A 374 1.14 5.45 29.22
CA ASP A 374 2.47 4.86 29.02
C ASP A 374 2.30 3.41 28.51
N MET A 375 2.47 3.26 27.20
CA MET A 375 2.17 2.03 26.48
C MET A 375 3.41 1.14 26.35
N PRO A 376 3.24 -0.19 26.33
CA PRO A 376 4.36 -1.09 26.07
C PRO A 376 4.96 -0.80 24.69
N GLN A 377 6.28 -0.90 24.58
CA GLN A 377 7.00 -0.75 23.30
C GLN A 377 6.59 -1.81 22.25
N GLU A 378 5.92 -2.89 22.67
CA GLU A 378 5.48 -3.93 21.74
C GLU A 378 4.20 -3.52 21.00
N CYS A 379 4.33 -3.38 19.68
CA CYS A 379 3.23 -3.12 18.77
C CYS A 379 2.23 -4.29 18.72
N ALA A 380 0.95 -4.00 18.95
CA ALA A 380 -0.11 -4.99 18.84
C ALA A 380 -0.38 -5.33 17.36
N ASP A 381 -0.37 -4.32 16.49
CA ASP A 381 -0.64 -4.46 15.06
C ASP A 381 0.08 -3.41 14.20
N TYR A 382 0.70 -3.85 13.09
CA TYR A 382 1.32 -2.99 12.08
C TYR A 382 0.61 -3.24 10.75
N ARG A 383 -0.23 -2.29 10.35
CA ARG A 383 -1.03 -2.36 9.12
C ARG A 383 -0.58 -1.29 8.13
N ILE A 384 -0.42 -1.68 6.87
CA ILE A 384 -0.16 -0.77 5.76
C ILE A 384 -1.44 -0.71 4.92
N ASN A 385 -2.07 0.47 4.86
CA ASN A 385 -3.09 0.76 3.87
C ASN A 385 -2.41 1.43 2.67
N GLY A 386 -2.04 0.62 1.68
CA GLY A 386 -1.32 1.11 0.50
C GLY A 386 -2.18 1.95 -0.45
N GLU A 387 -3.51 1.88 -0.35
CA GLU A 387 -4.43 2.70 -1.16
C GLU A 387 -4.43 4.14 -0.63
N MET A 388 -4.63 4.29 0.67
CA MET A 388 -4.61 5.58 1.36
C MET A 388 -3.19 6.11 1.59
N GLY A 389 -2.18 5.26 1.45
CA GLY A 389 -0.80 5.61 1.80
C GLY A 389 -0.62 5.88 3.30
N ILE A 390 -1.31 5.14 4.16
CA ILE A 390 -1.26 5.30 5.63
C ILE A 390 -0.78 4.01 6.28
N VAL A 391 0.21 4.10 7.17
CA VAL A 391 0.57 3.02 8.08
C VAL A 391 -0.13 3.23 9.41
N THR A 392 -0.88 2.24 9.86
CA THR A 392 -1.58 2.26 11.15
C THR A 392 -0.90 1.31 12.13
N ILE A 393 -0.46 1.86 13.24
CA ILE A 393 0.14 1.15 14.37
C ILE A 393 -0.89 1.11 15.50
N LEU A 394 -1.28 -0.09 15.89
CA LEU A 394 -2.13 -0.29 17.07
C LEU A 394 -1.27 -0.64 18.26
N LEU A 395 -1.38 0.15 19.33
CA LEU A 395 -0.80 -0.13 20.64
C LEU A 395 -1.94 -0.53 21.57
N GLN A 396 -1.83 -1.67 22.24
CA GLN A 396 -2.89 -2.15 23.13
C GLN A 396 -2.33 -2.85 24.37
N LYS A 397 -2.88 -2.53 25.54
CA LYS A 397 -2.58 -3.17 26.83
C LYS A 397 -3.85 -3.23 27.67
N ASN A 398 -4.23 -4.42 28.15
CA ASN A 398 -5.38 -4.64 29.04
C ASN A 398 -6.73 -4.05 28.57
N GLY A 399 -6.95 -3.90 27.26
CA GLY A 399 -8.19 -3.36 26.70
C GLY A 399 -8.16 -1.87 26.35
N ASN A 400 -7.16 -1.13 26.84
CA ASN A 400 -6.90 0.26 26.46
C ASN A 400 -5.75 0.35 25.45
N GLY A 401 -5.61 1.53 24.84
CA GLY A 401 -4.42 1.85 24.07
C GLY A 401 -4.56 3.05 23.15
N ASN A 402 -3.67 3.11 22.16
CA ASN A 402 -3.56 4.23 21.22
C ASN A 402 -3.39 3.70 19.79
N VAL A 403 -3.82 4.52 18.83
CA VAL A 403 -3.63 4.28 17.40
C VAL A 403 -2.75 5.37 16.84
N ILE A 404 -1.61 5.00 16.27
CA ILE A 404 -0.73 5.92 15.54
C ILE A 404 -0.95 5.72 14.05
N LYS A 405 -1.24 6.80 13.32
CA LYS A 405 -1.29 6.83 11.85
C LYS A 405 -0.08 7.61 11.33
N LEU A 406 0.66 6.98 10.42
CA LEU A 406 1.86 7.52 9.78
C LEU A 406 1.64 7.61 8.26
N PRO A 407 1.43 8.82 7.71
CA PRO A 407 1.22 9.02 6.28
C PRO A 407 2.50 8.79 5.48
N LEU A 408 2.36 8.28 4.25
CA LEU A 408 3.46 8.00 3.32
C LEU A 408 3.65 9.09 2.25
N HIS A 409 2.67 10.00 2.09
CA HIS A 409 2.71 11.11 1.14
C HIS A 409 1.77 12.25 1.56
N SER A 410 1.87 13.39 0.87
CA SER A 410 1.11 14.63 1.13
C SER A 410 -0.41 14.45 1.17
N ARG A 411 -1.00 13.67 0.25
CA ARG A 411 -2.45 13.39 0.29
C ARG A 411 -2.89 12.69 1.58
N ALA A 412 -2.12 11.72 2.07
CA ALA A 412 -2.44 11.02 3.31
C ALA A 412 -2.37 11.97 4.52
N ILE A 413 -1.46 12.95 4.48
CA ILE A 413 -1.42 14.04 5.48
C ILE A 413 -2.71 14.87 5.40
N PHE A 414 -3.11 15.29 4.20
CA PHE A 414 -4.34 16.07 4.00
C PHE A 414 -5.59 15.35 4.51
N GLU A 415 -5.73 14.05 4.21
CA GLU A 415 -6.86 13.23 4.68
C GLU A 415 -6.89 13.09 6.22
N LEU A 416 -5.71 12.90 6.84
CA LEU A 416 -5.61 12.83 8.30
C LEU A 416 -5.88 14.17 8.97
N GLU A 417 -5.44 15.28 8.37
CA GLU A 417 -5.76 16.63 8.82
C GLU A 417 -7.28 16.92 8.73
N HIS A 418 -7.91 16.48 7.64
CA HIS A 418 -9.36 16.58 7.47
C HIS A 418 -10.11 15.76 8.54
N GLU A 419 -9.64 14.56 8.86
CA GLU A 419 -10.17 13.72 9.95
C GLU A 419 -10.00 14.39 11.32
N VAL A 420 -8.83 14.96 11.60
CA VAL A 420 -8.58 15.72 12.86
C VAL A 420 -9.52 16.91 12.99
N SER A 421 -9.68 17.69 11.91
CA SER A 421 -10.58 18.84 11.89
C SER A 421 -12.02 18.42 12.19
N PHE A 422 -12.47 17.28 11.65
CA PHE A 422 -13.79 16.74 11.94
C PHE A 422 -13.95 16.38 13.42
N PHE A 423 -13.01 15.60 13.99
CA PHE A 423 -13.12 15.18 15.38
C PHE A 423 -13.16 16.36 16.36
N GLN A 424 -12.42 17.43 16.06
CA GLN A 424 -12.41 18.65 16.88
C GLN A 424 -13.69 19.49 16.74
N GLN A 425 -14.35 19.46 15.59
CA GLN A 425 -15.57 20.23 15.29
C GLN A 425 -16.85 19.39 15.41
N SER A 426 -16.72 18.11 15.76
CA SER A 426 -17.83 17.17 15.74
C SER A 426 -18.94 17.55 16.73
N PRO A 427 -20.22 17.29 16.40
CA PRO A 427 -21.33 17.48 17.32
C PRO A 427 -21.13 16.72 18.64
N LYS A 428 -21.59 17.31 19.75
CA LYS A 428 -21.45 16.71 21.09
C LYS A 428 -22.07 15.31 21.17
N GLN A 429 -23.17 15.10 20.45
CA GLN A 429 -23.88 13.83 20.35
C GLN A 429 -23.00 12.72 19.79
N LEU A 430 -22.07 13.06 18.88
CA LEU A 430 -21.17 12.11 18.23
C LEU A 430 -19.85 11.95 18.96
N SER A 431 -19.44 12.92 19.78
CA SER A 431 -18.13 12.94 20.45
C SER A 431 -17.79 11.65 21.22
N ASN A 432 -18.77 10.97 21.80
CA ASN A 432 -18.57 9.71 22.53
C ASN A 432 -18.33 8.49 21.64
N LEU A 433 -18.64 8.59 20.34
CA LEU A 433 -18.45 7.53 19.34
C LEU A 433 -17.20 7.73 18.51
N LEU A 434 -16.53 8.88 18.65
CA LEU A 434 -15.37 9.25 17.87
C LEU A 434 -14.07 8.97 18.64
N PRO A 435 -13.00 8.55 17.95
CA PRO A 435 -11.67 8.59 18.53
C PRO A 435 -11.31 10.02 18.93
N ARG A 436 -10.77 10.21 20.13
CA ARG A 436 -10.18 11.48 20.55
C ARG A 436 -8.82 11.64 19.88
N VAL A 437 -8.56 12.82 19.30
CA VAL A 437 -7.22 13.22 18.85
C VAL A 437 -6.36 13.46 20.09
N ILE A 438 -5.32 12.65 20.28
CA ILE A 438 -4.41 12.73 21.43
C ILE A 438 -3.25 13.68 21.12
N SER A 439 -2.62 13.50 19.96
CA SER A 439 -1.48 14.31 19.53
C SER A 439 -1.33 14.24 18.02
N LYS A 440 -0.73 15.27 17.42
CA LYS A 440 -0.21 15.25 16.06
C LYS A 440 1.05 16.10 16.01
N GLY A 441 1.97 15.77 15.13
CA GLY A 441 3.20 16.54 14.98
C GLY A 441 4.16 15.92 13.98
N ASN A 442 5.39 16.40 14.02
CA ASN A 442 6.48 15.93 13.18
C ASN A 442 7.59 15.37 14.04
N PHE A 443 8.10 14.20 13.70
CA PHE A 443 9.26 13.58 14.34
C PHE A 443 10.21 13.06 13.27
N ASP A 444 11.44 13.57 13.26
CA ASP A 444 12.50 13.17 12.33
C ASP A 444 12.05 13.25 10.85
N ALA A 445 11.46 14.40 10.49
CA ALA A 445 10.87 14.70 9.18
C ALA A 445 9.65 13.84 8.78
N GLN A 446 9.08 13.06 9.70
CA GLN A 446 7.88 12.27 9.48
C GLN A 446 6.71 12.82 10.30
N GLU A 447 5.62 13.16 9.62
CA GLU A 447 4.34 13.52 10.25
C GLU A 447 3.74 12.30 10.96
N TYR A 448 3.09 12.51 12.10
CA TYR A 448 2.37 11.49 12.85
C TYR A 448 1.06 12.03 13.42
N PHE A 449 0.08 11.13 13.55
CA PHE A 449 -1.22 11.40 14.13
C PHE A 449 -1.56 10.32 15.15
N VAL A 450 -1.93 10.70 16.37
CA VAL A 450 -2.23 9.80 17.49
C VAL A 450 -3.68 9.98 17.91
N TYR A 451 -4.41 8.87 17.97
CA TYR A 451 -5.81 8.80 18.36
C TYR A 451 -5.99 7.83 19.53
N SER A 452 -7.01 8.06 20.35
CA SER A 452 -7.41 7.10 21.37
C SER A 452 -7.90 5.80 20.75
N PHE A 453 -7.56 4.67 21.35
CA PHE A 453 -8.16 3.39 20.97
C PHE A 453 -9.64 3.34 21.34
N VAL A 454 -10.45 2.81 20.43
CA VAL A 454 -11.87 2.57 20.67
C VAL A 454 -12.06 1.08 20.99
N PRO A 455 -12.38 0.72 22.25
CA PRO A 455 -12.49 -0.68 22.65
C PRO A 455 -13.70 -1.34 21.98
N GLY A 456 -13.64 -2.65 21.75
CA GLY A 456 -14.75 -3.44 21.20
C GLY A 456 -14.33 -4.44 20.15
N SER A 457 -15.28 -4.86 19.32
CA SER A 457 -15.06 -5.75 18.18
C SER A 457 -15.53 -5.10 16.88
N SER A 458 -14.76 -5.26 15.80
CA SER A 458 -15.16 -4.78 14.47
C SER A 458 -16.48 -5.40 14.01
N GLY A 459 -17.35 -4.59 13.42
CA GLY A 459 -18.62 -5.00 12.81
C GLY A 459 -18.46 -5.77 11.50
N GLU A 460 -17.26 -5.89 10.93
CA GLU A 460 -16.99 -6.63 9.68
C GLU A 460 -17.39 -8.12 9.74
N GLY A 461 -17.49 -8.69 10.95
CA GLY A 461 -17.72 -10.13 11.14
C GLY A 461 -19.16 -10.63 10.96
N PHE A 462 -20.16 -9.73 10.91
CA PHE A 462 -21.59 -10.10 10.86
C PHE A 462 -22.01 -10.57 9.46
N ARG A 463 -23.08 -11.36 9.34
CA ARG A 463 -23.56 -11.94 8.07
C ARG A 463 -25.08 -11.84 7.97
N ILE A 464 -25.64 -11.89 6.76
CA ILE A 464 -27.10 -11.91 6.54
C ILE A 464 -27.78 -13.08 7.26
N GLU A 465 -27.12 -14.25 7.32
CA GLU A 465 -27.65 -15.41 8.06
C GLU A 465 -27.45 -15.32 9.59
N ASP A 466 -26.70 -14.33 10.07
CA ASP A 466 -26.51 -14.14 11.51
C ASP A 466 -27.76 -13.48 12.08
N TRP A 467 -28.49 -14.21 12.93
CA TRP A 467 -29.70 -13.69 13.58
C TRP A 467 -29.44 -12.39 14.37
N ARG A 468 -28.17 -12.12 14.74
CA ARG A 468 -27.75 -10.90 15.44
C ARG A 468 -27.55 -9.71 14.51
N LEU A 469 -27.54 -9.91 13.19
CA LEU A 469 -27.37 -8.82 12.22
C LEU A 469 -28.48 -7.77 12.38
N SER A 470 -29.73 -8.18 12.62
CA SER A 470 -30.83 -7.24 12.84
C SER A 470 -30.53 -6.28 14.00
N LYS A 471 -29.94 -6.78 15.09
CA LYS A 471 -29.54 -5.96 16.24
C LYS A 471 -28.45 -4.95 15.88
N VAL A 472 -27.43 -5.40 15.14
CA VAL A 472 -26.33 -4.53 14.70
C VAL A 472 -26.83 -3.48 13.71
N LEU A 473 -27.70 -3.89 12.77
CA LEU A 473 -28.29 -3.01 11.76
C LEU A 473 -29.19 -1.96 12.40
N ASN A 474 -29.99 -2.33 13.41
CA ASN A 474 -30.78 -1.37 14.17
C ASN A 474 -29.89 -0.32 14.85
N SER A 475 -28.81 -0.75 15.51
CA SER A 475 -27.86 0.19 16.12
C SER A 475 -27.15 1.07 15.08
N ALA A 476 -26.89 0.55 13.88
CA ALA A 476 -26.38 1.33 12.76
C ALA A 476 -27.39 2.38 12.27
N VAL A 477 -28.66 2.01 12.14
CA VAL A 477 -29.73 2.94 11.75
C VAL A 477 -29.91 4.03 12.82
N GLU A 478 -29.88 3.70 14.11
CA GLU A 478 -29.95 4.68 15.20
C GLU A 478 -28.83 5.72 15.12
N LEU A 479 -27.62 5.29 14.77
CA LEU A 479 -26.50 6.20 14.55
C LEU A 479 -26.72 7.09 13.31
N LEU A 480 -27.23 6.54 12.21
CA LEU A 480 -27.55 7.32 11.02
C LEU A 480 -28.66 8.33 11.28
N VAL A 481 -29.64 7.99 12.14
CA VAL A 481 -30.65 8.93 12.63
C VAL A 481 -29.99 10.06 13.42
N ALA A 482 -28.95 9.77 14.21
CA ALA A 482 -28.20 10.82 14.90
C ALA A 482 -27.49 11.76 13.91
N PHE A 483 -26.89 11.24 12.83
CA PHE A 483 -26.29 12.07 11.77
C PHE A 483 -27.32 12.94 11.05
N ASP A 484 -28.53 12.40 10.84
CA ASP A 484 -29.63 13.09 10.19
C ASP A 484 -30.13 14.32 10.97
N ASN A 485 -30.10 14.23 12.29
CA ASN A 485 -30.57 15.28 13.18
C ASN A 485 -29.60 16.47 13.33
N GLU A 486 -28.42 16.42 12.72
CA GLU A 486 -27.43 17.50 12.75
C GLU A 486 -27.77 18.61 11.74
N LYS A 487 -28.21 19.78 12.24
CA LYS A 487 -28.80 20.86 11.43
C LYS A 487 -27.89 22.06 11.13
N ASP A 488 -26.71 22.16 11.74
CA ASP A 488 -25.83 23.32 11.58
C ASP A 488 -24.79 23.11 10.47
N LEU A 489 -25.24 23.21 9.21
CA LEU A 489 -24.46 22.82 8.03
C LEU A 489 -24.25 24.00 7.06
N THR A 490 -23.16 24.76 7.24
CA THR A 490 -22.81 25.87 6.32
C THR A 490 -22.09 25.41 5.04
N ASN A 491 -22.60 25.87 3.88
CA ASN A 491 -22.06 25.88 2.50
C ASN A 491 -21.80 24.53 1.78
N ALA A 492 -22.57 24.18 0.73
CA ALA A 492 -22.36 22.95 -0.06
C ALA A 492 -22.81 22.94 -1.54
N SER A 493 -22.79 24.07 -2.24
CA SER A 493 -23.15 24.10 -3.66
C SER A 493 -22.05 23.65 -4.64
N SER A 494 -20.91 23.10 -4.17
CA SER A 494 -19.75 22.75 -5.02
C SER A 494 -19.46 21.26 -5.25
N GLN A 495 -20.09 20.32 -4.52
CA GLN A 495 -19.66 18.91 -4.51
C GLN A 495 -20.07 18.10 -5.76
N VAL A 496 -21.22 18.37 -6.36
CA VAL A 496 -21.74 17.57 -7.50
C VAL A 496 -20.94 17.79 -8.76
N LEU A 497 -20.60 19.05 -9.07
CA LEU A 497 -19.84 19.41 -10.26
C LEU A 497 -18.43 18.79 -10.23
N ASP A 498 -17.79 18.75 -9.06
CA ASP A 498 -16.49 18.11 -8.89
C ASP A 498 -16.55 16.60 -9.14
N ILE A 499 -17.55 15.92 -8.56
CA ILE A 499 -17.74 14.47 -8.75
C ILE A 499 -18.09 14.14 -10.20
N GLU A 500 -18.97 14.91 -10.84
CA GLU A 500 -19.31 14.74 -12.26
C GLU A 500 -18.06 14.82 -13.14
N GLN A 501 -17.26 15.88 -12.97
CA GLN A 501 -16.03 16.06 -13.75
C GLN A 501 -15.05 14.91 -13.56
N LYS A 502 -14.88 14.45 -12.30
CA LYS A 502 -14.06 13.28 -11.97
C LYS A 502 -14.55 12.03 -12.69
N VAL A 503 -15.82 11.68 -12.57
CA VAL A 503 -16.36 10.45 -13.18
C VAL A 503 -16.39 10.54 -14.71
N LEU A 504 -16.67 11.72 -15.29
CA LEU A 504 -16.57 11.94 -16.73
C LEU A 504 -15.15 11.72 -17.27
N SER A 505 -14.11 12.00 -16.47
CA SER A 505 -12.72 11.73 -16.86
C SER A 505 -12.40 10.22 -16.99
N LEU A 506 -13.20 9.36 -16.35
CA LEU A 506 -13.10 7.90 -16.47
C LEU A 506 -13.80 7.35 -17.71
N ALA A 507 -14.80 8.08 -18.22
CA ALA A 507 -15.62 7.66 -19.33
C ALA A 507 -14.83 7.71 -20.65
N SER A 508 -14.89 6.61 -21.40
CA SER A 508 -14.09 6.41 -22.61
C SER A 508 -14.89 6.16 -23.88
N SER A 509 -16.21 6.06 -23.76
CA SER A 509 -17.15 6.03 -24.87
C SER A 509 -18.25 7.05 -24.64
N GLU A 510 -18.95 7.42 -25.71
CA GLU A 510 -20.14 8.27 -25.64
C GLU A 510 -21.21 7.65 -24.73
N LEU A 511 -21.44 6.32 -24.86
CA LEU A 511 -22.34 5.57 -23.98
C LEU A 511 -21.99 5.73 -22.49
N GLN A 512 -20.70 5.64 -22.12
CA GLN A 512 -20.26 5.83 -20.74
C GLN A 512 -20.50 7.27 -20.26
N ARG A 513 -20.32 8.27 -21.12
CA ARG A 513 -20.62 9.67 -20.80
C ARG A 513 -22.12 9.87 -20.59
N ASP A 514 -22.95 9.24 -21.40
CA ASP A 514 -24.41 9.28 -21.25
C ASP A 514 -24.86 8.66 -19.92
N CYS A 515 -24.22 7.56 -19.48
CA CYS A 515 -24.45 6.98 -18.16
C CYS A 515 -24.20 7.99 -17.03
N VAL A 516 -23.08 8.73 -17.09
CA VAL A 516 -22.74 9.76 -16.10
C VAL A 516 -23.77 10.88 -16.13
N ASN A 517 -24.09 11.39 -17.32
CA ASN A 517 -25.06 12.47 -17.49
C ASN A 517 -26.44 12.08 -16.93
N GLU A 518 -26.89 10.85 -17.16
CA GLU A 518 -28.17 10.35 -16.62
C GLU A 518 -28.12 10.21 -15.10
N ALA A 519 -27.06 9.65 -14.53
CA ALA A 519 -26.89 9.55 -13.08
C ALA A 519 -26.87 10.94 -12.41
N VAL A 520 -26.15 11.90 -12.98
CA VAL A 520 -26.09 13.29 -12.51
C VAL A 520 -27.48 13.95 -12.56
N LYS A 521 -28.22 13.79 -13.67
CA LYS A 521 -29.59 14.31 -13.79
C LYS A 521 -30.53 13.74 -12.72
N ARG A 522 -30.41 12.46 -12.37
CA ARG A 522 -31.20 11.84 -11.29
C ARG A 522 -30.87 12.47 -9.93
N CYS A 523 -29.59 12.72 -9.66
CA CYS A 523 -29.14 13.35 -8.42
C CYS A 523 -29.62 14.80 -8.31
N GLN A 524 -29.42 15.60 -9.37
CA GLN A 524 -29.78 17.02 -9.39
C GLN A 524 -31.27 17.25 -9.10
N ARG A 525 -32.16 16.48 -9.76
CA ARG A 525 -33.61 16.57 -9.51
C ARG A 525 -34.01 16.29 -8.07
N PHE A 526 -33.29 15.41 -7.37
CA PHE A 526 -33.56 15.14 -5.96
C PHE A 526 -33.00 16.25 -5.07
N MET A 527 -31.78 16.72 -5.34
CA MET A 527 -31.16 17.82 -4.60
C MET A 527 -31.99 19.12 -4.66
N GLU A 528 -32.63 19.41 -5.80
CA GLU A 528 -33.57 20.53 -5.96
C GLU A 528 -34.80 20.44 -5.05
N THR A 529 -35.16 19.24 -4.57
CA THR A 529 -36.28 19.04 -3.65
C THR A 529 -35.89 19.12 -2.18
N ILE A 530 -34.59 19.15 -1.87
CA ILE A 530 -34.08 19.21 -0.51
C ILE A 530 -34.03 20.67 -0.07
N SER A 531 -34.74 21.01 1.01
CA SER A 531 -34.65 22.33 1.65
C SER A 531 -33.26 22.55 2.27
N ASP A 532 -32.88 23.80 2.56
CA ASP A 532 -31.56 24.11 3.12
C ASP A 532 -31.27 23.39 4.45
N ASP A 533 -32.30 23.10 5.26
CA ASP A 533 -32.24 22.34 6.50
C ASP A 533 -32.45 20.83 6.32
N GLY A 534 -32.69 20.38 5.09
CA GLY A 534 -32.95 18.99 4.76
C GLY A 534 -31.69 18.14 4.58
N TRP A 535 -30.52 18.78 4.43
CA TRP A 535 -29.20 18.13 4.32
C TRP A 535 -28.75 17.51 5.64
N VAL A 536 -27.90 16.48 5.56
CA VAL A 536 -27.44 15.74 6.74
C VAL A 536 -25.92 15.67 6.81
N LEU A 537 -25.39 15.37 8.00
CA LEU A 537 -24.00 14.97 8.14
C LEU A 537 -23.79 13.60 7.49
N GLY A 538 -22.81 13.49 6.59
CA GLY A 538 -22.45 12.22 5.96
C GLY A 538 -21.14 11.68 6.49
N HIS A 539 -21.08 10.39 6.79
CA HIS A 539 -19.82 9.65 6.93
C HIS A 539 -19.21 9.37 5.54
N GLY A 540 -20.03 9.13 4.53
CA GLY A 540 -19.62 9.10 3.12
C GLY A 540 -19.14 7.76 2.57
N ASP A 541 -18.78 6.80 3.42
CA ASP A 541 -18.49 5.40 3.07
C ASP A 541 -18.97 4.41 4.16
N PHE A 542 -20.08 4.76 4.84
CA PHE A 542 -20.53 4.09 6.05
C PHE A 542 -20.80 2.59 5.85
N LYS A 543 -19.98 1.76 6.51
CA LYS A 543 -20.03 0.30 6.45
C LYS A 543 -19.75 -0.31 7.81
N LEU A 544 -20.25 -1.53 8.07
CA LEU A 544 -20.05 -2.19 9.37
C LEU A 544 -18.57 -2.43 9.71
N ALA A 545 -17.68 -2.48 8.72
CA ALA A 545 -16.25 -2.60 8.96
C ALA A 545 -15.64 -1.37 9.67
N ASN A 546 -16.27 -0.20 9.53
CA ASN A 546 -15.89 1.05 10.19
C ASN A 546 -16.52 1.18 11.59
N CYS A 547 -17.43 0.27 11.95
CA CYS A 547 -18.11 0.29 13.25
C CYS A 547 -17.40 -0.62 14.27
N ILE A 548 -17.28 -0.12 15.50
CA ILE A 548 -16.80 -0.85 16.67
C ILE A 548 -17.99 -1.13 17.58
N LEU A 549 -18.21 -2.41 17.85
CA LEU A 549 -19.35 -2.92 18.59
C LEU A 549 -18.96 -3.29 20.01
N ALA A 550 -19.85 -2.99 20.95
CA ALA A 550 -19.81 -3.49 22.31
C ALA A 550 -19.96 -5.03 22.32
N LYS A 551 -19.15 -5.73 23.12
CA LYS A 551 -19.09 -7.20 23.10
C LYS A 551 -20.41 -7.88 23.48
N ASP A 552 -21.15 -7.28 24.41
CA ASP A 552 -22.35 -7.89 24.99
C ASP A 552 -23.63 -7.40 24.32
N SER A 553 -23.77 -6.08 24.16
CA SER A 553 -24.96 -5.48 23.56
C SER A 553 -24.95 -5.53 22.03
N LEU A 554 -23.78 -5.64 21.38
CA LEU A 554 -23.62 -5.43 19.93
C LEU A 554 -24.09 -4.05 19.44
N SER A 555 -24.25 -3.09 20.35
CA SER A 555 -24.48 -1.70 19.99
C SER A 555 -23.19 -1.09 19.46
N ILE A 556 -23.32 -0.17 18.51
CA ILE A 556 -22.20 0.64 18.05
C ILE A 556 -21.80 1.56 19.21
N GLN A 557 -20.54 1.43 19.63
CA GLN A 557 -19.93 2.29 20.64
C GLN A 557 -18.79 3.12 20.06
N GLY A 558 -18.58 3.02 18.74
CA GLY A 558 -17.47 3.63 18.07
C GLY A 558 -17.56 3.56 16.56
N VAL A 559 -17.12 4.61 15.90
CA VAL A 559 -16.98 4.67 14.44
C VAL A 559 -15.58 5.16 14.12
N ILE A 560 -14.87 4.41 13.27
CA ILE A 560 -13.50 4.69 12.85
C ILE A 560 -13.45 4.91 11.35
N ASP A 561 -12.33 5.45 10.86
CA ASP A 561 -12.09 5.69 9.43
C ASP A 561 -13.07 6.70 8.82
N TRP A 562 -12.89 7.97 9.19
CA TRP A 562 -13.79 9.04 8.79
C TRP A 562 -13.34 9.75 7.51
N GLY A 563 -12.42 9.18 6.71
CA GLY A 563 -11.84 9.87 5.56
C GLY A 563 -12.85 10.35 4.49
N GLY A 564 -14.01 9.70 4.38
CA GLY A 564 -15.05 10.02 3.41
C GLY A 564 -16.09 11.07 3.85
N TRP A 565 -15.96 11.64 5.04
CA TRP A 565 -17.02 12.45 5.66
C TRP A 565 -17.34 13.74 4.89
N SER A 566 -18.60 14.19 4.99
CA SER A 566 -19.09 15.42 4.37
C SER A 566 -20.04 16.17 5.31
N LYS A 567 -19.88 17.50 5.38
CA LYS A 567 -20.82 18.37 6.10
C LYS A 567 -22.21 18.40 5.48
N LYS A 568 -22.35 18.16 4.17
CA LYS A 568 -23.66 18.04 3.52
C LYS A 568 -23.68 16.79 2.68
N GLU A 569 -24.58 15.90 3.02
CA GLU A 569 -24.79 14.65 2.31
C GLU A 569 -26.28 14.46 2.03
N LEU A 570 -26.59 13.67 1.00
CA LEU A 570 -27.97 13.28 0.69
C LEU A 570 -28.57 12.48 1.85
N PRO A 571 -29.79 12.82 2.30
CA PRO A 571 -30.50 12.04 3.29
C PRO A 571 -30.64 10.57 2.85
N GLY A 572 -30.29 9.64 3.74
CA GLY A 572 -30.32 8.21 3.45
C GLY A 572 -29.16 7.68 2.61
N TYR A 573 -28.18 8.50 2.22
CA TYR A 573 -27.00 8.04 1.48
C TYR A 573 -26.21 6.96 2.22
N ASP A 574 -25.81 7.25 3.47
CA ASP A 574 -25.02 6.31 4.26
C ASP A 574 -25.81 5.04 4.60
N LEU A 575 -27.14 5.14 4.70
CA LEU A 575 -28.02 3.98 4.80
C LEU A 575 -27.95 3.13 3.54
N ALA A 576 -28.12 3.72 2.36
CA ALA A 576 -28.03 2.99 1.10
C ALA A 576 -26.62 2.38 0.90
N PHE A 577 -25.57 3.10 1.30
CA PHE A 577 -24.19 2.60 1.25
C PHE A 577 -24.00 1.38 2.15
N LEU A 578 -24.47 1.43 3.40
CA LEU A 578 -24.44 0.33 4.36
C LEU A 578 -25.17 -0.90 3.83
N LEU A 579 -26.40 -0.73 3.35
CA LEU A 579 -27.23 -1.83 2.84
C LEU A 579 -26.54 -2.48 1.61
N THR A 580 -25.97 -1.65 0.73
CA THR A 580 -25.28 -2.12 -0.48
C THR A 580 -23.98 -2.87 -0.12
N ASP A 581 -23.18 -2.38 0.85
CA ASP A 581 -21.97 -3.05 1.33
C ASP A 581 -22.29 -4.41 1.98
N ILE A 582 -23.36 -4.48 2.79
CA ILE A 582 -23.86 -5.73 3.35
C ILE A 582 -24.22 -6.69 2.22
N LYS A 583 -25.06 -6.28 1.25
CA LYS A 583 -25.45 -7.16 0.13
C LYS A 583 -24.24 -7.69 -0.64
N TRP A 584 -23.33 -6.80 -1.03
CA TRP A 584 -22.09 -7.12 -1.75
C TRP A 584 -21.23 -8.14 -1.00
N ARG A 585 -20.96 -7.92 0.30
CA ARG A 585 -20.06 -8.79 1.07
C ARG A 585 -20.61 -10.21 1.29
N PHE A 586 -21.89 -10.46 1.02
CA PHE A 586 -22.57 -11.70 1.39
C PHE A 586 -23.21 -12.50 0.24
N GLY A 587 -23.01 -12.16 -1.04
CA GLY A 587 -23.40 -13.07 -2.12
C GLY A 587 -23.32 -12.58 -3.57
N SER A 588 -23.41 -11.28 -3.81
CA SER A 588 -23.39 -10.66 -5.15
C SER A 588 -22.09 -9.90 -5.40
N SER A 589 -21.81 -9.53 -6.64
CA SER A 589 -20.80 -8.50 -6.90
C SER A 589 -21.33 -7.11 -6.52
N LEU A 590 -20.45 -6.11 -6.40
CA LEU A 590 -20.88 -4.76 -6.02
C LEU A 590 -21.72 -4.14 -7.14
N GLU A 591 -21.28 -4.31 -8.38
CA GLU A 591 -22.00 -3.91 -9.59
C GLU A 591 -23.39 -4.55 -9.69
N GLU A 592 -23.52 -5.84 -9.35
CA GLU A 592 -24.80 -6.55 -9.33
C GLU A 592 -25.72 -6.01 -8.22
N SER A 593 -25.16 -5.72 -7.04
CA SER A 593 -25.91 -5.16 -5.91
C SER A 593 -26.48 -3.78 -6.24
N ILE A 594 -25.67 -2.92 -6.87
CA ILE A 594 -26.10 -1.59 -7.30
C ILE A 594 -27.12 -1.71 -8.44
N SER A 595 -26.86 -2.57 -9.44
CA SER A 595 -27.77 -2.77 -10.58
C SER A 595 -29.17 -3.23 -10.14
N LEU A 596 -29.25 -4.17 -9.20
CA LEU A 596 -30.54 -4.66 -8.69
C LEU A 596 -31.38 -3.55 -8.01
N TRP A 597 -30.72 -2.67 -7.26
CA TRP A 597 -31.37 -1.63 -6.45
C TRP A 597 -31.35 -0.25 -7.10
N ARG A 598 -30.78 -0.12 -8.31
CA ARG A 598 -30.67 1.13 -9.06
C ARG A 598 -32.02 1.81 -9.29
N ASP A 599 -33.02 1.01 -9.68
CA ASP A 599 -34.34 1.49 -10.10
C ASP A 599 -35.49 1.08 -9.18
N ASN A 600 -35.22 0.28 -8.15
CA ASN A 600 -36.25 -0.20 -7.23
C ASN A 600 -35.71 -0.25 -5.80
N LEU A 601 -36.58 0.00 -4.83
CA LEU A 601 -36.27 -0.26 -3.42
C LEU A 601 -35.89 -1.74 -3.21
N PRO A 602 -35.05 -2.04 -2.19
CA PRO A 602 -34.75 -3.42 -1.80
C PRO A 602 -36.02 -4.22 -1.51
N ALA A 603 -36.09 -5.45 -2.04
CA ALA A 603 -37.18 -6.38 -1.75
C ALA A 603 -36.90 -7.24 -0.51
N GLU A 604 -35.66 -7.22 -0.02
CA GLU A 604 -35.21 -8.02 1.10
C GLU A 604 -35.72 -7.47 2.44
N SER A 605 -36.34 -8.33 3.25
CA SER A 605 -37.00 -7.93 4.51
C SER A 605 -36.11 -7.17 5.49
N TRP A 606 -34.83 -7.53 5.60
CA TRP A 606 -33.87 -6.85 6.48
C TRP A 606 -33.54 -5.43 6.01
N ALA A 607 -33.54 -5.19 4.70
CA ALA A 607 -33.29 -3.88 4.12
C ALA A 607 -34.54 -2.99 4.22
N ILE A 608 -35.71 -3.55 3.93
CA ILE A 608 -37.01 -2.87 4.13
C ILE A 608 -37.14 -2.40 5.58
N GLN A 609 -36.90 -3.28 6.56
CA GLN A 609 -36.97 -2.94 7.98
C GLN A 609 -36.03 -1.79 8.36
N ALA A 610 -34.82 -1.74 7.79
CA ALA A 610 -33.87 -0.67 8.06
C ALA A 610 -34.32 0.67 7.45
N ILE A 611 -34.87 0.65 6.23
CA ILE A 611 -35.42 1.84 5.55
C ILE A 611 -36.64 2.36 6.29
N ASP A 612 -37.57 1.48 6.67
CA ASP A 612 -38.78 1.85 7.42
C ASP A 612 -38.41 2.45 8.78
N HIS A 613 -37.46 1.83 9.50
CA HIS A 613 -36.97 2.35 10.77
C HIS A 613 -36.36 3.75 10.60
N PHE A 614 -35.50 3.94 9.60
CA PHE A 614 -34.88 5.24 9.33
C PHE A 614 -35.92 6.31 8.98
N ASN A 615 -36.86 6.01 8.07
CA ASN A 615 -37.93 6.91 7.67
C ASN A 615 -38.80 7.34 8.86
N LEU A 616 -39.23 6.37 9.68
CA LEU A 616 -40.03 6.63 10.87
C LEU A 616 -39.29 7.50 11.90
N ALA A 617 -38.01 7.20 12.15
CA ALA A 617 -37.23 7.89 13.17
C ALA A 617 -36.80 9.31 12.77
N THR A 618 -36.62 9.57 11.46
CA THR A 618 -36.21 10.88 10.93
C THR A 618 -37.39 11.71 10.42
N ASN A 619 -38.61 11.13 10.39
CA ASN A 619 -39.78 11.71 9.72
C ASN A 619 -39.50 12.05 8.24
N ARG A 620 -38.74 11.18 7.57
CA ARG A 620 -38.44 11.26 6.14
C ARG A 620 -39.27 10.25 5.36
N ASN A 621 -39.29 10.41 4.04
CA ASN A 621 -39.99 9.52 3.13
C ASN A 621 -39.04 9.11 1.98
N ILE A 622 -38.06 8.26 2.28
CA ILE A 622 -37.23 7.64 1.24
C ILE A 622 -38.09 6.60 0.52
N GLY A 623 -38.73 7.03 -0.57
CA GLY A 623 -39.49 6.19 -1.49
C GLY A 623 -38.69 5.84 -2.75
N ASP A 624 -39.36 5.27 -3.75
CA ASP A 624 -38.71 4.85 -5.00
C ASP A 624 -37.98 5.99 -5.74
N LYS A 625 -38.52 7.21 -5.67
CA LYS A 625 -37.95 8.37 -6.36
C LYS A 625 -36.64 8.81 -5.71
N GLU A 626 -36.64 8.96 -4.40
CA GLU A 626 -35.49 9.37 -3.59
C GLU A 626 -34.41 8.29 -3.64
N TRP A 627 -34.80 7.03 -3.53
CA TRP A 627 -33.89 5.89 -3.60
C TRP A 627 -33.10 5.85 -4.91
N LYS A 628 -33.76 6.05 -6.06
CA LYS A 628 -33.11 6.12 -7.39
C LYS A 628 -32.02 7.19 -7.44
N ALA A 629 -32.27 8.34 -6.84
CA ALA A 629 -31.30 9.43 -6.80
C ALA A 629 -30.14 9.11 -5.84
N ILE A 630 -30.44 8.56 -4.66
CA ILE A 630 -29.42 8.12 -3.68
C ILE A 630 -28.51 7.05 -4.29
N MET A 631 -29.06 6.08 -5.02
CA MET A 631 -28.28 5.03 -5.68
C MET A 631 -27.41 5.59 -6.83
N ALA A 632 -27.90 6.57 -7.59
CA ALA A 632 -27.11 7.29 -8.58
C ALA A 632 -25.95 8.05 -7.94
N TRP A 633 -26.21 8.72 -6.81
CA TRP A 633 -25.18 9.43 -6.06
C TRP A 633 -24.15 8.48 -5.47
N GLN A 634 -24.59 7.33 -4.95
CA GLN A 634 -23.71 6.26 -4.48
C GLN A 634 -22.82 5.72 -5.59
N TRP A 635 -23.38 5.49 -6.78
CA TRP A 635 -22.61 5.04 -7.94
C TRP A 635 -21.54 6.08 -8.33
N LEU A 636 -21.90 7.37 -8.41
CA LEU A 636 -20.96 8.46 -8.71
C LEU A 636 -19.85 8.55 -7.65
N LYS A 637 -20.20 8.57 -6.35
CA LYS A 637 -19.23 8.64 -5.24
C LYS A 637 -18.33 7.42 -5.14
N ARG A 638 -18.77 6.23 -5.58
CA ARG A 638 -17.91 5.03 -5.66
C ARG A 638 -16.96 5.07 -6.86
N LEU A 639 -17.32 5.78 -7.93
CA LEU A 639 -16.46 5.95 -9.10
C LEU A 639 -15.47 7.11 -8.95
N ALA A 640 -15.83 8.17 -8.24
CA ALA A 640 -15.01 9.38 -8.13
C ALA A 640 -13.58 9.12 -7.59
N PRO A 641 -13.36 8.31 -6.53
CA PRO A 641 -12.02 7.98 -6.06
C PRO A 641 -11.15 7.33 -7.15
N LEU A 642 -11.76 6.56 -8.06
CA LEU A 642 -11.06 5.91 -9.17
C LEU A 642 -10.52 6.90 -10.21
N ALA A 643 -11.09 8.11 -10.27
CA ALA A 643 -10.61 9.20 -11.10
C ALA A 643 -9.39 9.90 -10.47
N ASP A 644 -9.18 9.73 -9.17
CA ASP A 644 -8.06 10.34 -8.50
C ASP A 644 -6.73 9.69 -8.91
N LEU A 645 -5.74 10.56 -9.03
CA LEU A 645 -4.34 10.34 -9.40
C LEU A 645 -3.63 9.18 -8.65
N VAL A 646 -4.10 8.76 -7.47
CA VAL A 646 -3.46 7.71 -6.65
C VAL A 646 -4.19 6.37 -6.69
N GLU A 647 -5.52 6.34 -6.72
CA GLU A 647 -6.30 5.08 -6.75
C GLU A 647 -6.36 4.46 -8.15
N CYS A 648 -6.34 5.29 -9.20
CA CYS A 648 -6.30 4.82 -10.59
C CYS A 648 -5.09 3.91 -10.90
N LYS A 649 -4.05 3.93 -10.06
CA LYS A 649 -2.79 3.17 -10.17
C LYS A 649 -2.95 1.68 -9.90
N ARG A 650 -4.09 1.26 -9.34
CA ARG A 650 -4.39 -0.12 -8.90
C ARG A 650 -5.62 -0.69 -9.60
N PHE A 651 -6.00 -0.05 -10.70
CA PHE A 651 -7.35 -0.12 -11.21
C PHE A 651 -7.61 -1.23 -12.23
N ASP A 652 -8.67 -2.00 -12.02
CA ASP A 652 -9.13 -3.03 -12.95
C ASP A 652 -10.14 -2.42 -13.94
N TYR A 653 -9.72 -2.15 -15.18
CA TYR A 653 -10.62 -1.61 -16.22
C TYR A 653 -11.80 -2.53 -16.53
N LYS A 654 -11.67 -3.84 -16.28
CA LYS A 654 -12.82 -4.74 -16.42
C LYS A 654 -13.86 -4.43 -15.35
N TYR A 655 -13.43 -4.09 -14.13
CA TYR A 655 -14.32 -3.64 -13.08
C TYR A 655 -14.97 -2.28 -13.41
N LEU A 656 -14.20 -1.32 -13.96
CA LEU A 656 -14.79 -0.04 -14.41
C LEU A 656 -15.92 -0.23 -15.41
N ASN A 657 -15.65 -1.04 -16.44
CA ASN A 657 -16.61 -1.27 -17.51
C ASN A 657 -17.86 -1.93 -16.93
N ARG A 658 -17.71 -2.95 -16.06
CA ARG A 658 -18.84 -3.56 -15.35
C ARG A 658 -19.61 -2.54 -14.50
N MET A 659 -18.93 -1.58 -13.88
CA MET A 659 -19.58 -0.49 -13.14
C MET A 659 -20.33 0.48 -14.07
N PHE A 660 -19.81 0.79 -15.25
CA PHE A 660 -20.54 1.60 -16.24
C PHE A 660 -21.73 0.84 -16.83
N ASP A 661 -21.62 -0.47 -17.03
CA ASP A 661 -22.72 -1.33 -17.51
C ASP A 661 -23.95 -1.26 -16.58
N VAL A 662 -23.74 -0.95 -15.29
CA VAL A 662 -24.83 -0.72 -14.33
C VAL A 662 -25.79 0.39 -14.78
N TYR A 663 -25.32 1.41 -15.51
CA TYR A 663 -26.14 2.53 -15.98
C TYR A 663 -26.31 2.59 -17.51
N ALA A 664 -25.78 1.60 -18.24
CA ALA A 664 -25.80 1.58 -19.71
C ALA A 664 -27.15 1.20 -20.35
N GLY A 665 -28.13 0.80 -19.54
CA GLY A 665 -29.44 0.29 -19.99
C GLY A 665 -30.64 0.93 -19.32
#